data_AF-A0A522Q311-F1
#
_entry.id   AF-A0A522Q311-F1
#
_cell.length_a   1.000
_cell.length_b   1.000
_cell.length_c   1.000
_cell.angle_alpha   90.00
_cell.angle_beta   90.00
_cell.angle_gamma   90.00
#
_symmetry.space_group_name_H-M   'P 1'
#
loop_
_entity.id
_entity.type
_entity.pdbx_description
1 polymer ?
#
loop_
_entity_poly.entity_id
_entity_poly.type
_entity_poly.pdbx_seq_one_letter_code
_entity_poly.pdbx_strand_id
1 'polypeptide(L)'
;MTNGQNGAARVLALEINRNGEVRKKLNPLDREHELTNTLLHGLYPGIAVATVDVPQEELSPFERATVEQALVRLEWEKQKFALVGASGSAKNGKFYAVEPKHEREIASRFGSWPEAAMTYFGILVSDCIVRIEKSDCRVLVVEDHELGTNDCRGWISETLFRELQAAHKANLLERETDRLRRIHPNLPEIEITRSAERTVRRHVIPSQAFYQFRLTFERTQAKGSFKVMTDAVAKALDADMILPASSVKPEYKGKPAIIRWLTGSARTFRGPVVLGIREVSRNLEFRASYTLVEHAPGDSIELEIKPYALNEIEKVRAAFEGRKFEALFELLGTSEAQAVIGEDDVRSLDSEHTGIEHTIVEAVLKADPSGYMLKHPWIHSQLDRLLTRWAYKVSTAGGLRLPAFALADDGFLVAHNGEVISGSDWIPTDRALVSLASNRMLSVRYPIRTKEDLLPITRLTVEETLALLMDQLSKAGSTMTEQEALDQIVEAQLRLRGTFTIHSGTARRNGGDYDFDYICVVESEKFPRWVQDRFSYKERLSNQKQKLSKKRSPWWNLPQVALMAAKGNSIGSITDLKTSAMAAGRSDLAEELAFQLQAALDQLKHGTEPDRERIAAIRKEVGSAAPWLKSKLARRIDELPLHFDGLAASDVVGELYNSVRKEIHSFLSKEETLPLSSFGGLVAGGEFSEAMFSEVAKLNRIYARMLGRIRKKHEAYLEVAKEAEAEFERVKDNARKRKEAIFRLKQARAALHLYEREKSREEMKCVISLVRKWAEKKTENRRGWLQALHSKVCQGQGVGSIVFYAFPQELVDGIVERTGGRPIMVRVPDLAEGEVEIGQDGEVFLVSRFEGPDGESHERRILYFHITEDGNLYMDLKDGRPVLLEKVRPFKVVSGPSEIRDGMLVMPGTAQRPAVPTRKAN
;
A
#
# COMPACT_ATOMS: atom_id res chain seq x y z
N MET A 1 38.37 -1.19 1.75
CA MET A 1 37.00 -1.55 1.33
C MET A 1 36.56 -2.72 2.20
N THR A 2 35.93 -2.43 3.33
CA THR A 2 35.32 -3.44 4.20
C THR A 2 33.84 -3.50 3.84
N ASN A 3 33.43 -4.57 3.17
CA ASN A 3 32.02 -4.87 2.93
C ASN A 3 31.33 -5.03 4.28
N GLY A 4 30.59 -4.01 4.72
CA GLY A 4 29.74 -4.07 5.89
C GLY A 4 28.60 -5.05 5.63
N GLN A 5 28.40 -5.98 6.55
CA GLN A 5 27.28 -6.92 6.52
C GLN A 5 25.95 -6.13 6.51
N ASN A 6 25.22 -6.22 5.40
CA ASN A 6 23.86 -5.69 5.22
C ASN A 6 22.84 -6.52 6.04
N GLY A 7 22.95 -6.53 7.37
CA GLY A 7 21.96 -7.15 8.24
C GLY A 7 20.74 -6.25 8.42
N ALA A 8 19.56 -6.68 7.98
CA ALA A 8 18.31 -5.94 8.14
C ALA A 8 18.02 -5.58 9.62
N ALA A 9 17.63 -4.33 9.89
CA ALA A 9 17.16 -3.92 11.21
C ALA A 9 15.74 -4.46 11.44
N ARG A 10 15.61 -5.46 12.33
CA ARG A 10 14.33 -6.07 12.71
C ARG A 10 13.49 -5.09 13.53
N VAL A 11 12.22 -4.93 13.14
CA VAL A 11 11.25 -4.10 13.87
C VAL A 11 10.32 -4.96 14.73
N LEU A 12 10.31 -4.69 16.04
CA LEU A 12 9.39 -5.29 17.01
C LEU A 12 7.99 -4.65 16.91
N ALA A 13 6.94 -5.45 16.69
CA ALA A 13 5.57 -4.93 16.67
C ALA A 13 4.90 -5.01 18.05
N LEU A 14 4.54 -3.85 18.59
CA LEU A 14 3.87 -3.68 19.88
C LEU A 14 2.47 -3.06 19.69
N GLU A 15 1.55 -3.38 20.58
CA GLU A 15 0.26 -2.71 20.70
C GLU A 15 0.03 -2.27 22.15
N ILE A 16 -0.59 -1.10 22.33
CA ILE A 16 -1.04 -0.57 23.61
C ILE A 16 -2.56 -0.56 23.60
N ASN A 17 -3.18 -1.19 24.59
CA ASN A 17 -4.63 -1.14 24.74
C ASN A 17 -5.07 0.10 25.55
N ARG A 18 -6.39 0.34 25.65
CA ARG A 18 -6.96 1.48 26.41
C ARG A 18 -6.61 1.50 27.90
N ASN A 19 -6.17 0.38 28.46
CA ASN A 19 -5.72 0.25 29.85
C ASN A 19 -4.21 0.54 29.99
N GLY A 20 -3.52 0.90 28.91
CA GLY A 20 -2.07 1.12 28.90
C GLY A 20 -1.24 -0.16 28.95
N GLU A 21 -1.84 -1.33 28.77
CA GLU A 21 -1.09 -2.59 28.74
C GLU A 21 -0.38 -2.71 27.40
N VAL A 22 0.95 -2.85 27.45
CA VAL A 22 1.79 -3.12 26.28
C VAL A 22 1.77 -4.62 26.01
N ARG A 23 1.46 -5.01 24.79
CA ARG A 23 1.51 -6.39 24.34
C ARG A 23 2.28 -6.48 23.03
N LYS A 24 3.05 -7.54 22.85
CA LYS A 24 3.56 -7.88 21.52
C LYS A 24 2.37 -8.19 20.61
N LYS A 25 2.29 -7.49 19.49
CA LYS A 25 1.24 -7.74 18.51
C LYS A 25 1.44 -9.15 17.96
N LEU A 26 0.45 -10.02 18.17
CA LEU A 26 0.39 -11.34 17.53
C LEU A 26 0.10 -11.11 16.06
N ASN A 27 1.15 -10.87 15.28
CA ASN A 27 1.03 -10.57 13.86
C ASN A 27 1.33 -11.84 13.06
N PRO A 28 0.32 -12.52 12.49
CA PRO A 28 0.54 -13.82 11.86
C PRO A 28 1.12 -13.74 10.44
N LEU A 29 1.20 -12.54 9.84
CA LEU A 29 1.65 -12.31 8.45
C LEU A 29 2.40 -11.01 8.18
N ASP A 30 2.79 -10.21 9.17
CA ASP A 30 3.75 -9.17 8.87
C ASP A 30 5.13 -9.82 8.95
N ARG A 31 5.94 -9.69 7.88
CA ARG A 31 7.39 -9.65 8.02
C ARG A 31 7.67 -8.88 9.32
N GLU A 32 8.62 -9.32 10.16
CA GLU A 32 9.28 -8.30 11.00
C GLU A 32 9.57 -7.15 10.03
N HIS A 33 9.03 -5.95 10.26
CA HIS A 33 9.22 -4.87 9.30
C HIS A 33 10.73 -4.67 9.28
N GLU A 34 11.39 -5.22 8.29
CA GLU A 34 12.81 -5.03 8.12
C GLU A 34 12.90 -3.66 7.49
N LEU A 35 13.62 -2.75 8.14
CA LEU A 35 13.87 -1.44 7.56
C LEU A 35 14.97 -1.56 6.49
N THR A 36 14.81 -2.49 5.56
CA THR A 36 15.74 -2.75 4.47
C THR A 36 15.65 -1.68 3.39
N ASN A 37 16.80 -1.30 2.86
CA ASN A 37 16.96 -0.15 1.95
C ASN A 37 16.35 1.16 2.44
N THR A 38 16.09 1.29 3.75
CA THR A 38 15.67 2.56 4.33
C THR A 38 16.87 3.44 4.67
N LEU A 39 16.60 4.73 4.80
CA LEU A 39 17.58 5.71 5.24
C LEU A 39 17.93 5.53 6.72
N LEU A 40 16.98 5.10 7.56
CA LEU A 40 17.22 4.86 8.98
C LEU A 40 18.27 3.75 9.15
N HIS A 41 18.14 2.67 8.38
CA HIS A 41 19.11 1.58 8.40
C HIS A 41 20.50 2.01 7.89
N GLY A 42 20.56 2.85 6.84
CA GLY A 42 21.84 3.37 6.35
C GLY A 42 22.52 4.32 7.34
N LEU A 43 21.74 5.10 8.12
CA LEU A 43 22.28 6.01 9.13
C LEU A 43 22.68 5.31 10.43
N TYR A 44 21.90 4.32 10.86
CA TYR A 44 22.09 3.62 12.13
C TYR A 44 22.07 2.10 11.91
N PRO A 45 23.16 1.52 11.38
CA PRO A 45 23.26 0.08 11.21
C PRO A 45 23.05 -0.64 12.55
N GLY A 46 22.17 -1.65 12.56
CA GLY A 46 21.86 -2.42 13.76
C GLY A 46 20.96 -1.73 14.80
N ILE A 47 20.30 -0.61 14.46
CA ILE A 47 19.32 0.03 15.33
C ILE A 47 18.15 -0.93 15.64
N ALA A 48 17.83 -1.12 16.92
CA ALA A 48 16.59 -1.80 17.29
C ALA A 48 15.42 -0.83 17.24
N VAL A 49 14.36 -1.23 16.53
CA VAL A 49 13.18 -0.41 16.28
C VAL A 49 11.95 -1.18 16.71
N ALA A 50 10.94 -0.48 17.20
CA ALA A 50 9.62 -1.01 17.45
C ALA A 50 8.56 -0.17 16.74
N THR A 51 7.55 -0.83 16.16
CA THR A 51 6.29 -0.18 15.80
C THR A 51 5.32 -0.31 16.95
N VAL A 52 4.55 0.74 17.21
CA VAL A 52 3.62 0.80 18.35
C VAL A 52 2.25 1.23 17.84
N ASP A 53 1.29 0.31 17.93
CA ASP A 53 -0.12 0.58 17.63
C ASP A 53 -0.81 1.06 18.92
N VAL A 54 -1.53 2.20 18.86
CA VAL A 54 -2.33 2.73 19.98
C VAL A 54 -3.82 2.69 19.64
N PRO A 55 -4.72 2.81 20.64
CA PRO A 55 -6.16 2.78 20.38
C PRO A 55 -6.60 3.94 19.46
N GLN A 56 -7.38 3.62 18.42
CA GLN A 56 -7.98 4.62 17.50
C GLN A 56 -9.37 5.09 17.95
N GLU A 57 -9.96 4.43 18.94
CA GLU A 57 -11.26 4.76 19.51
C GLU A 57 -11.21 6.01 20.39
N GLU A 58 -12.37 6.61 20.65
CA GLU A 58 -12.44 7.80 21.50
C GLU A 58 -12.10 7.42 22.95
N LEU A 59 -10.96 7.93 23.46
CA LEU A 59 -10.49 7.69 24.83
C LEU A 59 -11.00 8.76 25.80
N SER A 60 -11.44 8.33 26.98
CA SER A 60 -11.71 9.20 28.12
C SER A 60 -10.42 9.92 28.59
N PRO A 61 -10.52 11.01 29.37
CA PRO A 61 -9.33 11.69 29.90
C PRO A 61 -8.40 10.77 30.69
N PHE A 62 -8.98 9.83 31.46
CA PHE A 62 -8.21 8.84 32.22
C PHE A 62 -7.52 7.83 31.31
N GLU A 63 -8.26 7.18 30.39
CA GLU A 63 -7.67 6.21 29.44
C GLU A 63 -6.58 6.85 28.59
N ARG A 64 -6.79 8.11 28.16
CA ARG A 64 -5.77 8.86 27.42
C ARG A 64 -4.50 9.02 28.25
N ALA A 65 -4.59 9.51 29.49
CA ALA A 65 -3.43 9.67 30.36
C ALA A 65 -2.71 8.33 30.59
N THR A 66 -3.46 7.23 30.74
CA THR A 66 -2.91 5.88 30.90
C THR A 66 -2.11 5.44 29.67
N VAL A 67 -2.64 5.64 28.46
CA VAL A 67 -1.94 5.32 27.20
C VAL A 67 -0.73 6.24 27.00
N GLU A 68 -0.82 7.54 27.33
CA GLU A 68 0.33 8.46 27.29
C GLU A 68 1.47 7.97 28.20
N GLN A 69 1.15 7.54 29.42
CA GLN A 69 2.15 7.01 30.35
C GLN A 69 2.78 5.71 29.83
N ALA A 70 2.00 4.84 29.19
CA ALA A 70 2.52 3.62 28.57
C ALA A 70 3.49 3.92 27.41
N LEU A 71 3.21 4.95 26.60
CA LEU A 71 4.12 5.41 25.54
C LEU A 71 5.42 6.01 26.10
N VAL A 72 5.35 6.71 27.24
CA VAL A 72 6.54 7.27 27.92
C VAL A 72 7.41 6.16 28.51
N ARG A 73 6.80 5.10 29.06
CA ARG A 73 7.48 3.99 29.74
C ARG A 73 7.48 2.73 28.89
N LEU A 74 7.64 2.88 27.58
CA LEU A 74 7.53 1.77 26.64
C LEU A 74 8.68 0.77 26.89
N GLU A 75 8.31 -0.39 27.40
CA GLU A 75 9.22 -1.47 27.73
C GLU A 75 8.58 -2.81 27.34
N TRP A 76 9.36 -3.66 26.67
CA TRP A 76 8.96 -5.02 26.33
C TRP A 76 10.13 -5.96 26.62
N GLU A 77 9.90 -7.06 27.35
CA GLU A 77 10.94 -8.05 27.70
C GLU A 77 12.24 -7.42 28.24
N LYS A 78 12.11 -6.40 29.12
CA LYS A 78 13.23 -5.61 29.71
C LYS A 78 14.00 -4.73 28.71
N GLN A 79 13.63 -4.71 27.43
CA GLN A 79 14.15 -3.76 26.46
C GLN A 79 13.29 -2.50 26.48
N LYS A 80 13.95 -1.36 26.71
CA LYS A 80 13.31 -0.04 26.70
C LYS A 80 13.31 0.54 25.31
N PHE A 81 12.22 1.22 24.96
CA PHE A 81 12.06 1.93 23.71
C PHE A 81 11.63 3.37 23.97
N ALA A 82 12.14 4.30 23.18
CA ALA A 82 11.77 5.71 23.18
C ALA A 82 11.02 6.02 21.88
N LEU A 83 9.84 6.62 22.01
CA LEU A 83 9.05 7.09 20.87
C LEU A 83 9.85 8.15 20.09
N VAL A 84 9.88 8.05 18.76
CA VAL A 84 10.66 8.99 17.91
C VAL A 84 9.90 9.59 16.74
N GLY A 85 8.75 9.04 16.34
CA GLY A 85 7.97 9.62 15.25
C GLY A 85 6.94 8.68 14.64
N ALA A 86 6.45 9.05 13.46
CA ALA A 86 5.46 8.27 12.71
C ALA A 86 5.67 8.40 11.19
N SER A 87 4.99 7.55 10.43
CA SER A 87 4.82 7.72 8.98
C SER A 87 3.38 8.19 8.68
N GLY A 88 2.95 8.11 7.41
CA GLY A 88 1.56 8.42 7.03
C GLY A 88 0.50 7.55 7.74
N SER A 89 0.91 6.52 8.48
CA SER A 89 0.08 5.67 9.33
C SER A 89 -0.20 6.26 10.73
N ALA A 90 0.31 7.44 11.07
CA ALA A 90 0.02 8.11 12.35
C ALA A 90 -1.49 8.24 12.62
N LYS A 91 -2.26 8.55 11.57
CA LYS A 91 -3.74 8.62 11.59
C LYS A 91 -4.44 7.28 11.89
N ASN A 92 -3.71 6.17 11.72
CA ASN A 92 -4.14 4.83 12.08
C ASN A 92 -3.53 4.40 13.43
N GLY A 93 -3.04 5.35 14.23
CA GLY A 93 -2.48 5.09 15.55
C GLY A 93 -1.17 4.29 15.53
N LYS A 94 -0.40 4.30 14.43
CA LYS A 94 0.86 3.55 14.32
C LYS A 94 2.06 4.49 14.41
N PHE A 95 3.00 4.16 15.30
CA PHE A 95 4.16 4.98 15.61
C PHE A 95 5.45 4.15 15.62
N TYR A 96 6.59 4.83 15.61
CA TYR A 96 7.91 4.21 15.72
C TYR A 96 8.61 4.62 17.01
N ALA A 97 9.21 3.64 17.66
CA ALA A 97 10.07 3.79 18.81
C ALA A 97 11.42 3.10 18.54
N VAL A 98 12.49 3.57 19.18
CA VAL A 98 13.85 3.03 19.01
C VAL A 98 14.53 2.90 20.36
N GLU A 99 15.71 2.29 20.41
CA GLU A 99 16.50 2.28 21.64
C GLU A 99 16.80 3.71 22.15
N PRO A 100 16.64 3.98 23.46
CA PRO A 100 16.81 5.32 24.03
C PRO A 100 18.13 6.02 23.70
N LYS A 101 19.20 5.26 23.44
CA LYS A 101 20.51 5.81 23.07
C LYS A 101 20.49 6.62 21.75
N HIS A 102 19.57 6.31 20.84
CA HIS A 102 19.42 7.00 19.55
C HIS A 102 18.36 8.10 19.55
N GLU A 103 17.55 8.21 20.62
CA GLU A 103 16.43 9.16 20.69
C GLU A 103 16.88 10.60 20.44
N ARG A 104 17.92 11.06 21.16
CA ARG A 104 18.39 12.46 21.07
C ARG A 104 18.94 12.80 19.70
N GLU A 105 19.65 11.86 19.07
CA GLU A 105 20.23 12.08 17.75
C GLU A 105 19.13 12.19 16.70
N ILE A 106 18.16 11.27 16.72
CA ILE A 106 17.00 11.30 15.84
C ILE A 106 16.16 12.55 16.10
N ALA A 107 15.88 12.89 17.35
CA ALA A 107 15.14 14.11 17.71
C ALA A 107 15.82 15.36 17.15
N SER A 108 17.15 15.46 17.22
CA SER A 108 17.90 16.60 16.71
C SER A 108 17.70 16.81 15.20
N ARG A 109 17.53 15.72 14.43
CA ARG A 109 17.24 15.77 12.99
C ARG A 109 15.90 16.40 12.66
N PHE A 110 14.94 16.35 13.57
CA PHE A 110 13.66 17.04 13.44
C PHE A 110 13.65 18.40 14.17
N GLY A 111 14.80 18.90 14.62
CA GLY A 111 14.88 20.12 15.41
C GLY A 111 14.28 19.98 16.81
N SER A 112 14.24 18.75 17.35
CA SER A 112 13.56 18.38 18.61
C SER A 112 12.08 18.78 18.62
N TRP A 113 11.44 18.70 17.46
CA TRP A 113 10.08 19.15 17.22
C TRP A 113 9.13 17.94 16.97
N PRO A 114 8.25 17.58 17.92
CA PRO A 114 7.35 16.44 17.82
C PRO A 114 6.47 16.41 16.58
N GLU A 115 5.83 17.52 16.22
CA GLU A 115 4.91 17.55 15.07
C GLU A 115 5.67 17.31 13.75
N ALA A 116 6.93 17.77 13.64
CA ALA A 116 7.79 17.42 12.51
C ALA A 116 8.17 15.93 12.51
N ALA A 117 8.54 15.37 13.65
CA ALA A 117 8.86 13.95 13.73
C ALA A 117 7.65 13.07 13.37
N MET A 118 6.45 13.42 13.83
CA MET A 118 5.22 12.70 13.47
C MET A 118 4.84 12.83 12.00
N THR A 119 5.22 13.94 11.35
CA THR A 119 4.90 14.19 9.93
C THR A 119 5.96 13.64 8.97
N TYR A 120 7.24 13.72 9.36
CA TYR A 120 8.37 13.55 8.44
C TYR A 120 9.27 12.37 8.79
N PHE A 121 9.08 11.68 9.91
CA PHE A 121 9.88 10.49 10.23
C PHE A 121 9.71 9.37 9.19
N GLY A 122 8.57 9.35 8.49
CA GLY A 122 8.35 8.55 7.28
C GLY A 122 9.44 8.68 6.21
N ILE A 123 10.20 9.79 6.16
CA ILE A 123 11.35 9.93 5.25
C ILE A 123 12.43 8.89 5.55
N LEU A 124 12.68 8.60 6.84
CA LEU A 124 13.73 7.70 7.28
C LEU A 124 13.35 6.22 7.14
N VAL A 125 12.07 5.89 7.31
CA VAL A 125 11.56 4.51 7.36
C VAL A 125 10.82 4.07 6.10
N SER A 126 10.78 4.90 5.05
CA SER A 126 10.22 4.49 3.76
C SER A 126 11.19 3.57 3.03
N ASP A 127 10.69 2.42 2.58
CA ASP A 127 11.46 1.47 1.76
C ASP A 127 11.83 2.11 0.42
N CYS A 128 13.11 2.07 0.05
CA CYS A 128 13.58 2.54 -1.25
C CYS A 128 13.82 1.36 -2.19
N ILE A 129 13.53 1.55 -3.49
CA ILE A 129 13.86 0.63 -4.58
C ILE A 129 15.37 0.39 -4.60
N VAL A 130 16.15 1.45 -4.38
CA VAL A 130 17.60 1.40 -4.23
C VAL A 130 18.05 2.47 -3.25
N ARG A 131 19.11 2.18 -2.49
CA ARG A 131 19.79 3.11 -1.58
C ARG A 131 21.30 3.04 -1.81
N ILE A 132 21.97 4.20 -1.79
CA ILE A 132 23.43 4.30 -1.75
C ILE A 132 23.87 5.17 -0.58
N GLU A 133 25.09 4.91 -0.11
CA GLU A 133 25.79 5.71 0.88
C GLU A 133 27.01 6.33 0.22
N LYS A 134 27.19 7.64 0.39
CA LYS A 134 28.32 8.37 -0.16
C LYS A 134 29.01 9.12 0.95
N SER A 135 30.31 8.92 1.11
CA SER A 135 31.11 9.58 2.14
C SER A 135 31.40 11.06 1.83
N ASP A 136 31.43 11.41 0.55
CA ASP A 136 31.66 12.77 0.06
C ASP A 136 30.72 13.05 -1.11
N CYS A 137 29.71 13.89 -0.86
CA CYS A 137 28.75 14.36 -1.84
C CYS A 137 28.51 15.86 -1.63
N ARG A 138 28.42 16.61 -2.72
CA ARG A 138 28.19 18.05 -2.72
C ARG A 138 26.70 18.32 -2.95
N VAL A 139 26.04 18.91 -1.95
CA VAL A 139 24.63 19.27 -2.02
C VAL A 139 24.51 20.79 -1.96
N LEU A 140 23.82 21.35 -2.96
CA LEU A 140 23.48 22.76 -3.04
C LEU A 140 22.00 22.93 -2.70
N VAL A 141 21.69 23.68 -1.64
CA VAL A 141 20.31 24.03 -1.27
C VAL A 141 20.03 25.45 -1.73
N VAL A 142 19.00 25.65 -2.54
CA VAL A 142 18.60 26.94 -3.11
C VAL A 142 17.16 27.29 -2.73
N GLU A 143 16.75 28.55 -2.90
CA GLU A 143 15.34 28.90 -2.80
C GLU A 143 14.54 28.24 -3.94
N ASP A 144 13.23 28.06 -3.75
CA ASP A 144 12.37 27.56 -4.81
C ASP A 144 12.48 28.47 -6.06
N HIS A 145 12.42 27.89 -7.27
CA HIS A 145 12.60 28.55 -8.58
C HIS A 145 14.04 28.89 -9.00
N GLU A 146 15.00 28.87 -8.06
CA GLU A 146 16.41 29.09 -8.39
C GLU A 146 17.04 27.88 -9.09
N LEU A 147 17.94 28.11 -10.05
CA LEU A 147 18.57 27.06 -10.88
C LEU A 147 17.54 26.13 -11.53
N GLY A 148 16.41 26.72 -11.92
CA GLY A 148 15.27 26.02 -12.43
C GLY A 148 14.88 24.88 -11.50
N THR A 149 14.80 25.09 -10.19
CA THR A 149 14.16 24.22 -9.17
C THR A 149 12.69 24.60 -8.97
N ASN A 150 11.90 23.82 -8.23
CA ASN A 150 10.50 24.17 -7.92
C ASN A 150 10.06 23.54 -6.58
N ASP A 151 8.83 23.75 -6.12
CA ASP A 151 8.34 23.23 -4.83
C ASP A 151 8.53 21.71 -4.71
N CYS A 152 9.54 21.31 -3.93
CA CYS A 152 10.01 19.94 -3.70
C CYS A 152 10.67 19.23 -4.89
N ARG A 153 10.98 19.91 -6.00
CA ARG A 153 11.66 19.34 -7.17
C ARG A 153 13.06 19.92 -7.37
N GLY A 154 14.07 19.05 -7.38
CA GLY A 154 15.49 19.39 -7.55
C GLY A 154 16.20 18.70 -8.72
N TRP A 155 17.53 18.63 -8.64
CA TRP A 155 18.42 18.00 -9.62
C TRP A 155 19.38 16.98 -8.99
N ILE A 156 19.73 15.95 -9.75
CA ILE A 156 20.81 14.99 -9.44
C ILE A 156 21.77 14.89 -10.64
N SER A 157 23.07 14.82 -10.39
CA SER A 157 24.06 14.65 -11.46
C SER A 157 23.93 13.29 -12.15
N GLU A 158 24.28 13.25 -13.43
CA GLU A 158 24.27 12.02 -14.22
C GLU A 158 25.21 10.96 -13.64
N THR A 159 26.41 11.36 -13.20
CA THR A 159 27.35 10.45 -12.53
C THR A 159 26.74 9.81 -11.29
N LEU A 160 26.15 10.60 -10.38
CA LEU A 160 25.55 10.06 -9.15
C LEU A 160 24.32 9.19 -9.46
N PHE A 161 23.55 9.55 -10.49
CA PHE A 161 22.42 8.73 -10.94
C PHE A 161 22.86 7.38 -11.53
N ARG A 162 23.95 7.35 -12.32
CA ARG A 162 24.52 6.09 -12.85
C ARG A 162 24.99 5.16 -11.73
N GLU A 163 25.46 5.70 -10.60
CA GLU A 163 25.81 4.90 -9.44
C GLU A 163 24.60 4.28 -8.75
N LEU A 164 23.48 5.01 -8.66
CA LEU A 164 22.20 4.44 -8.22
C LEU A 164 21.75 3.31 -9.16
N GLN A 165 21.88 3.49 -10.48
CA GLN A 165 21.58 2.44 -11.46
C GLN A 165 22.47 1.22 -11.28
N ALA A 166 23.78 1.42 -11.08
CA ALA A 166 24.74 0.34 -10.87
C ALA A 166 24.45 -0.42 -9.56
N ALA A 167 24.15 0.29 -8.47
CA ALA A 167 23.79 -0.32 -7.19
C ALA A 167 22.48 -1.12 -7.29
N HIS A 168 21.46 -0.57 -7.96
CA HIS A 168 20.20 -1.29 -8.19
C HIS A 168 20.42 -2.54 -9.03
N LYS A 169 21.20 -2.43 -10.12
CA LYS A 169 21.58 -3.55 -10.97
C LYS A 169 22.28 -4.64 -10.18
N ALA A 170 23.26 -4.29 -9.34
CA ALA A 170 24.01 -5.24 -8.53
C ALA A 170 23.10 -6.00 -7.55
N ASN A 171 22.25 -5.30 -6.82
CA ASN A 171 21.30 -5.91 -5.87
C ASN A 171 20.31 -6.85 -6.57
N LEU A 172 19.77 -6.45 -7.72
CA LEU A 172 18.88 -7.30 -8.51
C LEU A 172 19.59 -8.52 -9.08
N LEU A 173 20.84 -8.38 -9.52
CA LEU A 173 21.65 -9.47 -10.04
C LEU A 173 21.95 -10.51 -8.96
N GLU A 174 22.35 -10.08 -7.77
CA GLU A 174 22.57 -10.98 -6.63
C GLU A 174 21.32 -11.83 -6.35
N ARG A 175 20.16 -11.19 -6.24
CA ARG A 175 18.87 -11.84 -5.97
C ARG A 175 18.46 -12.81 -7.06
N GLU A 176 18.51 -12.39 -8.32
CA GLU A 176 18.08 -13.24 -9.43
C GLU A 176 19.06 -14.39 -9.67
N THR A 177 20.37 -14.18 -9.49
CA THR A 177 21.36 -15.25 -9.53
C THR A 177 21.10 -16.28 -8.43
N ASP A 178 20.87 -15.86 -7.19
CA ASP A 178 20.57 -16.78 -6.08
C ASP A 178 19.23 -17.51 -6.26
N ARG A 179 18.24 -16.84 -6.86
CA ARG A 179 16.97 -17.46 -7.25
C ARG A 179 17.18 -18.51 -8.34
N LEU A 180 17.93 -18.20 -9.39
CA LEU A 180 18.20 -19.13 -10.49
C LEU A 180 19.05 -20.32 -10.04
N ARG A 181 20.05 -20.13 -9.16
CA ARG A 181 20.81 -21.22 -8.54
C ARG A 181 19.90 -22.19 -7.76
N ARG A 182 18.89 -21.66 -7.06
CA ARG A 182 17.92 -22.47 -6.31
C ARG A 182 16.97 -23.25 -7.22
N ILE A 183 16.49 -22.64 -8.30
CA ILE A 183 15.52 -23.26 -9.21
C ILE A 183 16.20 -24.23 -10.18
N HIS A 184 17.41 -23.92 -10.61
CA HIS A 184 18.16 -24.68 -11.59
C HIS A 184 19.57 -25.02 -11.09
N PRO A 185 19.71 -25.92 -10.10
CA PRO A 185 21.00 -26.21 -9.46
C PRO A 185 22.05 -26.82 -10.42
N ASN A 186 21.61 -27.38 -11.56
CA ASN A 186 22.47 -28.04 -12.53
C ASN A 186 22.84 -27.15 -13.74
N LEU A 187 22.33 -25.91 -13.80
CA LEU A 187 22.61 -24.99 -14.89
C LEU A 187 24.02 -24.40 -14.72
N PRO A 188 24.86 -24.30 -15.78
CA PRO A 188 26.20 -23.72 -15.67
C PRO A 188 26.16 -22.27 -15.17
N GLU A 189 27.11 -21.90 -14.30
CA GLU A 189 27.15 -20.56 -13.66
C GLU A 189 27.18 -19.40 -14.68
N ILE A 190 27.82 -19.60 -15.84
CA ILE A 190 27.87 -18.63 -16.94
C ILE A 190 26.48 -18.39 -17.53
N GLU A 191 25.66 -19.44 -17.63
CA GLU A 191 24.31 -19.37 -18.17
C GLU A 191 23.33 -18.79 -17.16
N ILE A 192 23.49 -19.11 -15.87
CA ILE A 192 22.78 -18.45 -14.75
C ILE A 192 23.06 -16.95 -14.78
N THR A 193 24.33 -16.55 -14.87
CA THR A 193 24.72 -15.13 -14.88
C THR A 193 24.15 -14.41 -16.10
N ARG A 194 24.27 -14.99 -17.31
CA ARG A 194 23.74 -14.40 -18.54
C ARG A 194 22.21 -14.26 -18.52
N SER A 195 21.52 -15.26 -17.97
CA SER A 195 20.07 -15.23 -17.81
C SER A 195 19.66 -14.14 -16.82
N ALA A 196 20.32 -14.09 -15.65
CA ALA A 196 20.11 -13.05 -14.65
C ALA A 196 20.36 -11.64 -15.22
N GLU A 197 21.45 -11.43 -15.97
CA GLU A 197 21.74 -10.14 -16.59
C GLU A 197 20.67 -9.69 -17.59
N ARG A 198 20.12 -10.63 -18.38
CA ARG A 198 19.06 -10.34 -19.34
C ARG A 198 17.79 -9.87 -18.62
N THR A 199 17.40 -10.55 -17.55
CA THR A 199 16.25 -10.19 -16.71
C THR A 199 16.50 -8.88 -15.96
N VAL A 200 17.66 -8.70 -15.32
CA VAL A 200 17.93 -7.52 -14.52
C VAL A 200 17.91 -6.23 -15.36
N ARG A 201 18.39 -6.29 -16.62
CA ARG A 201 18.53 -5.10 -17.49
C ARG A 201 17.24 -4.29 -17.64
N ARG A 202 16.06 -4.93 -17.64
CA ARG A 202 14.76 -4.24 -17.81
C ARG A 202 14.16 -3.73 -16.50
N HIS A 203 14.73 -4.13 -15.35
CA HIS A 203 14.26 -3.79 -14.01
C HIS A 203 15.08 -2.69 -13.32
N VAL A 204 16.28 -2.40 -13.83
CA VAL A 204 17.06 -1.25 -13.36
C VAL A 204 16.23 0.03 -13.51
N ILE A 205 16.43 0.99 -12.60
CA ILE A 205 15.70 2.26 -12.67
C ILE A 205 15.95 2.89 -14.06
N PRO A 206 14.90 3.21 -14.82
CA PRO A 206 15.04 3.65 -16.21
C PRO A 206 15.73 5.01 -16.26
N SER A 207 16.38 5.33 -17.38
CA SER A 207 16.76 6.72 -17.71
C SER A 207 15.53 7.51 -18.18
N GLN A 208 15.64 8.84 -18.22
CA GLN A 208 14.58 9.75 -18.71
C GLN A 208 13.20 9.57 -18.05
N ALA A 209 13.20 9.13 -16.79
CA ALA A 209 12.03 9.16 -15.94
C ALA A 209 12.15 10.29 -14.91
N PHE A 210 11.09 10.46 -14.13
CA PHE A 210 11.04 11.32 -12.97
C PHE A 210 11.14 10.43 -11.72
N TYR A 211 11.94 10.84 -10.73
CA TYR A 211 12.27 9.99 -9.59
C TYR A 211 11.88 10.63 -8.28
N GLN A 212 11.16 9.90 -7.43
CA GLN A 212 10.94 10.31 -6.05
C GLN A 212 12.14 9.91 -5.21
N PHE A 213 12.72 10.85 -4.46
CA PHE A 213 13.88 10.59 -3.63
C PHE A 213 13.59 10.75 -2.14
N ARG A 214 14.45 10.11 -1.34
CA ARG A 214 14.64 10.39 0.08
C ARG A 214 16.14 10.56 0.30
N LEU A 215 16.53 11.59 1.04
CA LEU A 215 17.93 11.92 1.27
C LEU A 215 18.15 12.29 2.73
N THR A 216 19.27 11.85 3.30
CA THR A 216 19.80 12.39 4.56
C THR A 216 21.19 12.93 4.34
N PHE A 217 21.50 14.04 4.99
CA PHE A 217 22.80 14.68 4.95
C PHE A 217 22.96 15.54 6.21
N GLU A 218 24.19 15.66 6.72
CA GLU A 218 24.47 16.31 8.00
C GLU A 218 23.49 15.83 9.11
N ARG A 219 22.75 16.76 9.73
CA ARG A 219 21.68 16.51 10.72
C ARG A 219 20.29 16.90 10.19
N THR A 220 20.07 16.82 8.88
CA THR A 220 18.76 17.04 8.27
C THR A 220 18.40 15.93 7.30
N GLN A 221 17.22 16.04 6.71
CA GLN A 221 16.72 15.15 5.67
C GLN A 221 15.90 15.92 4.63
N ALA A 222 15.81 15.34 3.45
CA ALA A 222 15.05 15.88 2.35
C ALA A 222 14.17 14.82 1.70
N LYS A 223 13.05 15.28 1.16
CA LYS A 223 12.17 14.49 0.30
C LYS A 223 11.71 15.35 -0.86
N GLY A 224 11.43 14.70 -1.98
CA GLY A 224 10.94 15.38 -3.16
C GLY A 224 11.10 14.53 -4.39
N SER A 225 11.28 15.19 -5.52
CA SER A 225 11.55 14.57 -6.79
C SER A 225 12.80 15.14 -7.48
N PHE A 226 13.40 14.36 -8.37
CA PHE A 226 14.55 14.78 -9.18
C PHE A 226 14.32 14.60 -10.67
N LYS A 227 14.91 15.54 -11.41
CA LYS A 227 15.35 15.37 -12.80
C LYS A 227 16.88 15.18 -12.81
N VAL A 228 17.40 14.55 -13.86
CA VAL A 228 18.84 14.34 -14.01
C VAL A 228 19.45 15.53 -14.76
N MET A 229 20.47 16.16 -14.18
CA MET A 229 21.28 17.20 -14.84
C MET A 229 22.56 16.57 -15.40
N THR A 230 23.12 17.19 -16.44
CA THR A 230 24.39 16.72 -17.02
C THR A 230 25.56 16.97 -16.07
N ASP A 231 26.61 16.17 -16.19
CA ASP A 231 27.82 16.36 -15.38
C ASP A 231 28.55 17.68 -15.67
N ALA A 232 28.31 18.29 -16.85
CA ALA A 232 28.81 19.62 -17.18
C ALA A 232 28.20 20.69 -16.26
N VAL A 233 26.88 20.63 -16.01
CA VAL A 233 26.19 21.50 -15.05
C VAL A 233 26.69 21.21 -13.63
N ALA A 234 26.77 19.94 -13.24
CA ALA A 234 27.24 19.53 -11.92
C ALA A 234 28.64 20.06 -11.61
N LYS A 235 29.54 20.05 -12.61
CA LYS A 235 30.89 20.59 -12.52
C LYS A 235 30.90 22.11 -12.42
N ALA A 236 30.10 22.80 -13.24
CA ALA A 236 30.02 24.26 -13.26
C ALA A 236 29.51 24.83 -11.93
N LEU A 237 28.56 24.14 -11.28
CA LEU A 237 27.97 24.55 -10.01
C LEU A 237 28.65 23.96 -8.77
N ASP A 238 29.68 23.14 -8.95
CA ASP A 238 30.34 22.38 -7.87
C ASP A 238 29.34 21.61 -6.98
N ALA A 239 28.34 20.97 -7.60
CA ALA A 239 27.23 20.31 -6.93
C ALA A 239 26.87 18.97 -7.58
N ASP A 240 26.77 17.91 -6.79
CA ASP A 240 26.27 16.60 -7.24
C ASP A 240 24.74 16.54 -7.18
N MET A 241 24.15 17.33 -6.29
CA MET A 241 22.70 17.46 -6.11
C MET A 241 22.32 18.92 -5.85
N ILE A 242 21.17 19.34 -6.39
CA ILE A 242 20.59 20.66 -6.14
C ILE A 242 19.19 20.46 -5.57
N LEU A 243 18.95 20.97 -4.36
CA LEU A 243 17.67 20.83 -3.66
C LEU A 243 17.02 22.20 -3.47
N PRO A 244 15.72 22.34 -3.75
CA PRO A 244 14.99 23.51 -3.30
C PRO A 244 14.79 23.46 -1.78
N ALA A 245 14.70 24.62 -1.14
CA ALA A 245 14.48 24.74 0.31
C ALA A 245 13.20 24.03 0.76
N SER A 246 12.18 24.02 -0.10
CA SER A 246 10.95 23.23 0.05
C SER A 246 11.20 21.72 0.21
N SER A 247 12.26 21.11 -0.33
CA SER A 247 12.52 19.67 -0.15
C SER A 247 13.06 19.31 1.24
N VAL A 248 13.72 20.25 1.93
CA VAL A 248 14.48 19.95 3.15
C VAL A 248 13.63 20.15 4.41
N LYS A 249 13.54 19.12 5.25
CA LYS A 249 12.66 19.07 6.44
C LYS A 249 13.46 18.58 7.66
N PRO A 250 13.86 19.44 8.61
CA PRO A 250 13.66 20.88 8.71
C PRO A 250 14.62 21.69 7.80
N GLU A 251 14.39 22.99 7.70
CA GLU A 251 15.22 23.91 6.90
C GLU A 251 16.72 23.76 7.23
N TYR A 252 17.56 23.64 6.19
CA TYR A 252 19.00 23.45 6.34
C TYR A 252 19.71 24.75 6.63
N LYS A 253 20.35 24.90 7.80
CA LYS A 253 21.03 26.14 8.25
C LYS A 253 22.54 26.17 7.98
N GLY A 254 23.01 25.48 6.95
CA GLY A 254 24.43 25.36 6.65
C GLY A 254 25.10 26.61 6.09
N LYS A 255 26.35 26.45 5.65
CA LYS A 255 27.20 27.53 5.16
C LYS A 255 26.58 28.22 3.93
N PRO A 256 26.54 29.56 3.88
CA PRO A 256 26.17 30.28 2.67
C PRO A 256 27.13 29.96 1.52
N ALA A 257 26.61 29.80 0.31
CA ALA A 257 27.43 29.65 -0.89
C ALA A 257 28.03 31.00 -1.32
N ILE A 258 29.24 30.98 -1.89
CA ILE A 258 29.88 32.18 -2.48
C ILE A 258 29.22 32.58 -3.82
N ILE A 259 28.36 31.71 -4.38
CA ILE A 259 27.56 31.94 -5.61
C ILE A 259 26.39 32.92 -5.38
N ARG A 260 26.45 33.72 -4.31
CA ARG A 260 25.41 34.67 -3.87
C ARG A 260 25.02 35.71 -4.94
N TRP A 261 25.87 35.93 -5.95
CA TRP A 261 25.59 36.84 -7.06
C TRP A 261 24.70 36.23 -8.15
N LEU A 262 24.64 34.90 -8.28
CA LEU A 262 23.77 34.19 -9.23
C LEU A 262 22.50 33.60 -8.58
N THR A 263 22.54 33.31 -7.27
CA THR A 263 21.43 32.70 -6.51
C THR A 263 21.33 33.41 -5.17
N GLY A 264 20.22 34.11 -4.89
CA GLY A 264 20.15 35.09 -3.79
C GLY A 264 20.60 34.58 -2.41
N SER A 265 20.23 33.34 -2.04
CA SER A 265 20.49 32.71 -0.73
C SER A 265 20.80 31.20 -0.80
N ALA A 266 21.74 30.77 -1.65
CA ALA A 266 22.16 29.38 -1.69
C ALA A 266 22.99 28.95 -0.46
N ARG A 267 22.85 27.69 -0.03
CA ARG A 267 23.62 27.06 1.05
C ARG A 267 24.29 25.78 0.54
N THR A 268 25.53 25.52 0.94
CA THR A 268 26.28 24.33 0.51
C THR A 268 26.47 23.34 1.64
N PHE A 269 26.54 22.06 1.26
CA PHE A 269 26.97 20.96 2.09
C PHE A 269 27.97 20.10 1.31
N ARG A 270 29.01 19.63 1.97
CA ARG A 270 29.91 18.60 1.46
C ARG A 270 30.19 17.61 2.57
N GLY A 271 29.95 16.34 2.30
CA GLY A 271 30.20 15.27 3.26
C GLY A 271 29.29 14.06 3.05
N PRO A 272 29.05 13.27 4.10
CA PRO A 272 28.35 12.02 3.96
C PRO A 272 26.85 12.21 3.72
N VAL A 273 26.30 11.39 2.82
CA VAL A 273 24.87 11.35 2.50
C VAL A 273 24.38 9.90 2.37
N VAL A 274 23.11 9.70 2.72
CA VAL A 274 22.37 8.47 2.42
C VAL A 274 21.21 8.83 1.49
N LEU A 275 21.25 8.34 0.26
CA LEU A 275 20.30 8.65 -0.80
C LEU A 275 19.54 7.39 -1.20
N GLY A 276 18.23 7.49 -1.32
CA GLY A 276 17.39 6.41 -1.84
C GLY A 276 16.33 6.88 -2.82
N ILE A 277 16.02 6.02 -3.80
CA ILE A 277 14.92 6.22 -4.76
C ILE A 277 13.70 5.46 -4.25
N ARG A 278 12.60 6.18 -4.00
CA ARG A 278 11.36 5.61 -3.47
C ARG A 278 10.43 5.11 -4.57
N GLU A 279 10.34 5.84 -5.67
CA GLU A 279 9.38 5.60 -6.75
C GLU A 279 9.86 6.21 -8.06
N VAL A 280 9.42 5.67 -9.19
CA VAL A 280 9.78 6.14 -10.55
C VAL A 280 8.52 6.33 -11.38
N SER A 281 8.49 7.38 -12.21
CA SER A 281 7.32 7.70 -13.01
C SER A 281 7.10 6.64 -14.09
N ARG A 282 5.83 6.29 -14.31
CA ARG A 282 5.38 5.28 -15.28
C ARG A 282 3.97 5.63 -15.75
N ASN A 283 3.57 5.03 -16.86
CA ASN A 283 2.19 5.14 -17.33
C ASN A 283 1.28 4.41 -16.35
N LEU A 284 0.25 5.08 -15.86
CA LEU A 284 -0.70 4.54 -14.88
C LEU A 284 -2.12 4.77 -15.37
N GLU A 285 -3.03 3.94 -14.86
CA GLU A 285 -4.47 4.11 -15.03
C GLU A 285 -5.15 4.01 -13.66
N PHE A 286 -5.94 5.01 -13.29
CA PHE A 286 -6.72 5.04 -12.06
C PHE A 286 -8.20 4.84 -12.34
N ARG A 287 -8.89 4.22 -11.40
CA ARG A 287 -10.36 4.13 -11.42
C ARG A 287 -10.95 5.38 -10.81
N ALA A 288 -11.97 5.94 -11.47
CA ALA A 288 -12.71 7.06 -10.91
C ALA A 288 -13.43 6.70 -9.62
N SER A 289 -13.84 7.74 -8.89
CA SER A 289 -14.58 7.65 -7.64
C SER A 289 -15.83 8.51 -7.71
N TYR A 290 -16.81 8.23 -6.84
CA TYR A 290 -18.00 9.05 -6.72
C TYR A 290 -17.67 10.51 -6.35
N THR A 291 -16.57 10.76 -5.63
CA THR A 291 -16.09 12.12 -5.30
C THR A 291 -15.60 12.92 -6.50
N LEU A 292 -15.34 12.26 -7.63
CA LEU A 292 -15.07 12.92 -8.91
C LEU A 292 -16.37 13.09 -9.71
N VAL A 293 -17.17 12.01 -9.80
CA VAL A 293 -18.41 11.98 -10.59
C VAL A 293 -19.48 12.93 -10.04
N GLU A 294 -19.50 13.23 -8.73
CA GLU A 294 -20.38 14.25 -8.13
C GLU A 294 -20.20 15.66 -8.72
N HIS A 295 -19.13 15.91 -9.47
CA HIS A 295 -18.83 17.17 -10.13
C HIS A 295 -19.11 17.18 -11.64
N ALA A 296 -19.56 16.07 -12.22
CA ALA A 296 -19.97 16.00 -13.62
C ALA A 296 -21.34 16.67 -13.82
N PRO A 297 -21.55 17.41 -14.93
CA PRO A 297 -22.85 17.97 -15.24
C PRO A 297 -23.86 16.86 -15.60
N GLY A 298 -25.15 17.10 -15.36
CA GLY A 298 -26.20 16.10 -15.56
C GLY A 298 -26.29 15.59 -17.01
N ASP A 299 -25.99 16.42 -18.00
CA ASP A 299 -25.98 16.01 -19.42
C ASP A 299 -24.81 15.06 -19.73
N SER A 300 -23.62 15.29 -19.15
CA SER A 300 -22.50 14.35 -19.22
C SER A 300 -22.82 13.03 -18.52
N ILE A 301 -23.53 13.07 -17.39
CA ILE A 301 -23.94 11.86 -16.68
C ILE A 301 -24.83 11.00 -17.56
N GLU A 302 -25.84 11.59 -18.19
CA GLU A 302 -26.79 10.85 -19.04
C GLU A 302 -26.22 10.45 -20.40
N LEU A 303 -25.39 11.29 -21.02
CA LEU A 303 -24.95 11.10 -22.41
C LEU A 303 -23.53 10.55 -22.55
N GLU A 304 -22.71 10.57 -21.49
CA GLU A 304 -21.30 10.13 -21.55
C GLU A 304 -21.01 9.05 -20.49
N ILE A 305 -21.23 9.36 -19.20
CA ILE A 305 -20.83 8.47 -18.10
C ILE A 305 -21.74 7.24 -18.01
N LYS A 306 -23.06 7.41 -18.11
CA LYS A 306 -24.01 6.30 -18.09
C LYS A 306 -23.82 5.37 -19.28
N PRO A 307 -23.73 5.82 -20.55
CA PRO A 307 -23.42 4.94 -21.68
C PRO A 307 -22.09 4.20 -21.51
N TYR A 308 -21.06 4.87 -20.97
CA TYR A 308 -19.80 4.21 -20.64
C TYR A 308 -19.99 3.10 -19.60
N ALA A 309 -20.73 3.38 -18.51
CA ALA A 309 -21.02 2.41 -17.47
C ALA A 309 -21.80 1.20 -18.00
N LEU A 310 -22.80 1.43 -18.86
CA LEU A 310 -23.57 0.35 -19.51
C LEU A 310 -22.69 -0.50 -20.43
N ASN A 311 -21.78 0.12 -21.18
CA ASN A 311 -20.80 -0.61 -22.00
C ASN A 311 -19.84 -1.44 -21.14
N GLU A 312 -19.37 -0.92 -19.99
CA GLU A 312 -18.54 -1.71 -19.06
C GLU A 312 -19.33 -2.88 -18.44
N ILE A 313 -20.61 -2.68 -18.12
CA ILE A 313 -21.50 -3.77 -17.68
C ILE A 313 -21.60 -4.84 -18.77
N GLU A 314 -21.80 -4.43 -20.02
CA GLU A 314 -21.94 -5.37 -21.13
C GLU A 314 -20.65 -6.15 -21.39
N LYS A 315 -19.48 -5.51 -21.28
CA LYS A 315 -18.19 -6.22 -21.35
C LYS A 315 -18.05 -7.25 -20.24
N VAL A 316 -18.41 -6.90 -19.00
CA VAL A 316 -18.36 -7.83 -17.86
C VAL A 316 -19.37 -8.96 -18.04
N ARG A 317 -20.58 -8.66 -18.51
CA ARG A 317 -21.61 -9.65 -18.84
C ARG A 317 -21.12 -10.62 -19.92
N ALA A 318 -20.64 -10.12 -21.05
CA ALA A 318 -20.13 -10.93 -22.14
C ALA A 318 -18.91 -11.77 -21.72
N ALA A 319 -18.03 -11.22 -20.87
CA ALA A 319 -16.90 -11.98 -20.32
C ALA A 319 -17.36 -13.08 -19.35
N PHE A 320 -18.35 -12.78 -18.51
CA PHE A 320 -18.90 -13.74 -17.56
C PHE A 320 -19.69 -14.87 -18.25
N GLU A 321 -20.67 -14.53 -19.08
CA GLU A 321 -21.52 -15.48 -19.82
C GLU A 321 -20.71 -16.29 -20.83
N GLY A 322 -19.76 -15.63 -21.52
CA GLY A 322 -18.82 -16.26 -22.44
C GLY A 322 -17.70 -17.04 -21.74
N ARG A 323 -17.67 -17.06 -20.40
CA ARG A 323 -16.66 -17.74 -19.57
C ARG A 323 -15.21 -17.33 -19.90
N LYS A 324 -15.02 -16.08 -20.32
CA LYS A 324 -13.73 -15.46 -20.60
C LYS A 324 -13.17 -14.86 -19.32
N PHE A 325 -12.73 -15.70 -18.39
CA PHE A 325 -12.39 -15.29 -17.03
C PHE A 325 -11.18 -14.33 -16.96
N GLU A 326 -10.25 -14.37 -17.91
CA GLU A 326 -9.16 -13.40 -18.02
C GLU A 326 -9.68 -12.00 -18.27
N ALA A 327 -10.51 -11.85 -19.32
CA ALA A 327 -11.15 -10.59 -19.62
C ALA A 327 -12.02 -10.12 -18.44
N LEU A 328 -12.73 -11.04 -17.77
CA LEU A 328 -13.53 -10.73 -16.59
C LEU A 328 -12.65 -10.10 -15.49
N PHE A 329 -11.57 -10.77 -15.10
CA PHE A 329 -10.74 -10.29 -13.99
C PHE A 329 -9.94 -9.02 -14.34
N GLU A 330 -9.59 -8.82 -15.60
CA GLU A 330 -9.04 -7.56 -16.13
C GLU A 330 -10.07 -6.40 -16.01
N LEU A 331 -11.34 -6.66 -16.34
CA LEU A 331 -12.42 -5.70 -16.17
C LEU A 331 -12.70 -5.41 -14.69
N LEU A 332 -12.72 -6.45 -13.84
CA LEU A 332 -12.88 -6.30 -12.39
C LEU A 332 -11.68 -5.64 -11.72
N GLY A 333 -10.51 -5.60 -12.39
CA GLY A 333 -9.26 -5.01 -11.90
C GLY A 333 -8.68 -5.77 -10.74
N THR A 334 -8.86 -7.09 -10.74
CA THR A 334 -8.21 -8.02 -9.82
C THR A 334 -7.11 -8.78 -10.53
N SER A 335 -7.31 -9.07 -11.83
CA SER A 335 -6.20 -9.43 -12.69
C SER A 335 -5.35 -8.18 -12.81
N GLU A 336 -4.09 -8.29 -12.42
CA GLU A 336 -3.02 -7.45 -12.96
C GLU A 336 -2.86 -7.78 -14.44
N ALA A 337 -3.91 -7.57 -15.24
CA ALA A 337 -3.73 -7.46 -16.66
C ALA A 337 -2.90 -6.20 -16.87
N GLN A 338 -1.59 -6.45 -16.88
CA GLN A 338 -0.51 -5.54 -17.16
C GLN A 338 -0.25 -4.49 -16.07
N ALA A 339 -0.02 -4.92 -14.82
CA ALA A 339 1.17 -4.35 -14.16
C ALA A 339 2.29 -4.62 -15.16
N VAL A 340 2.84 -3.58 -15.80
CA VAL A 340 3.84 -3.68 -16.84
C VAL A 340 4.76 -4.84 -16.50
N ILE A 341 4.53 -5.97 -17.18
CA ILE A 341 5.58 -6.95 -17.41
C ILE A 341 6.59 -6.05 -18.10
N GLY A 342 7.70 -5.76 -17.43
CA GLY A 342 8.84 -5.17 -18.09
C GLY A 342 9.40 -6.21 -19.04
N GLU A 343 8.67 -6.64 -20.07
CA GLU A 343 9.01 -7.71 -21.01
C GLU A 343 9.58 -9.04 -20.40
N ASP A 344 9.51 -9.25 -19.07
CA ASP A 344 10.38 -10.21 -18.35
C ASP A 344 9.68 -11.30 -17.53
N ASP A 345 8.37 -11.43 -17.58
CA ASP A 345 7.71 -12.71 -17.27
C ASP A 345 7.67 -13.61 -18.52
N VAL A 346 8.63 -13.44 -19.44
CA VAL A 346 9.15 -14.56 -20.24
C VAL A 346 10.23 -15.26 -19.42
N ARG A 347 9.89 -15.69 -18.20
CA ARG A 347 10.38 -17.00 -17.78
C ARG A 347 9.76 -17.95 -18.77
N SER A 348 10.61 -18.72 -19.44
CA SER A 348 10.22 -19.88 -20.21
C SER A 348 9.03 -20.52 -19.50
N LEU A 349 7.88 -20.53 -20.17
CA LEU A 349 6.85 -21.51 -19.90
C LEU A 349 7.64 -22.82 -19.68
N ASP A 350 7.60 -23.39 -18.47
CA ASP A 350 7.65 -24.86 -18.41
C ASP A 350 6.64 -25.27 -19.47
N SER A 351 7.06 -26.08 -20.45
CA SER A 351 6.29 -26.35 -21.67
C SER A 351 4.89 -26.92 -21.43
N GLU A 352 4.50 -27.09 -20.17
CA GLU A 352 3.27 -27.66 -19.65
C GLU A 352 2.26 -26.65 -19.05
N HIS A 353 2.57 -25.37 -18.81
CA HIS A 353 1.61 -24.39 -18.22
C HIS A 353 1.33 -23.19 -19.14
N THR A 354 0.17 -22.55 -19.05
CA THR A 354 -0.29 -21.47 -19.96
C THR A 354 -0.36 -20.07 -19.34
N GLY A 355 -0.14 -19.92 -18.02
CA GLY A 355 -0.14 -18.63 -17.30
C GLY A 355 0.13 -18.77 -15.79
N ILE A 356 0.34 -17.65 -15.10
CA ILE A 356 0.60 -17.57 -13.64
C ILE A 356 -0.44 -16.65 -13.00
N GLU A 357 -1.06 -17.10 -11.89
CA GLU A 357 -2.08 -16.33 -11.18
C GLU A 357 -1.74 -16.14 -9.69
N HIS A 358 -2.06 -14.94 -9.19
CA HIS A 358 -1.76 -14.52 -7.82
C HIS A 358 -2.91 -14.73 -6.84
N THR A 359 -4.11 -15.03 -7.34
CA THR A 359 -5.24 -15.44 -6.51
C THR A 359 -5.75 -16.83 -6.92
N ILE A 360 -6.12 -17.63 -5.93
CA ILE A 360 -6.62 -19.00 -6.15
C ILE A 360 -7.94 -18.98 -6.94
N VAL A 361 -8.76 -17.93 -6.77
CA VAL A 361 -10.04 -17.80 -7.48
C VAL A 361 -9.83 -17.54 -8.96
N GLU A 362 -8.87 -16.68 -9.31
CA GLU A 362 -8.47 -16.44 -10.71
C GLU A 362 -7.92 -17.71 -11.35
N ALA A 363 -6.99 -18.40 -10.67
CA ALA A 363 -6.41 -19.63 -11.17
C ALA A 363 -7.46 -20.71 -11.43
N VAL A 364 -8.34 -20.96 -10.46
CA VAL A 364 -9.39 -21.99 -10.56
C VAL A 364 -10.36 -21.70 -11.70
N LEU A 365 -10.85 -20.45 -11.82
CA LEU A 365 -11.81 -20.13 -12.88
C LEU A 365 -11.15 -20.10 -14.26
N LYS A 366 -9.94 -19.55 -14.39
CA LYS A 366 -9.21 -19.56 -15.65
C LYS A 366 -8.85 -21.00 -16.09
N ALA A 367 -8.64 -21.91 -15.15
CA ALA A 367 -8.30 -23.31 -15.41
C ALA A 367 -9.52 -24.18 -15.76
N ASP A 368 -10.72 -23.81 -15.30
CA ASP A 368 -11.97 -24.55 -15.54
C ASP A 368 -12.76 -24.04 -16.77
N PRO A 369 -12.64 -24.67 -17.96
CA PRO A 369 -13.46 -24.32 -19.12
C PRO A 369 -14.92 -24.77 -18.97
N SER A 370 -15.21 -25.73 -18.07
CA SER A 370 -16.54 -26.31 -17.91
C SER A 370 -17.51 -25.37 -17.20
N GLY A 371 -16.98 -24.41 -16.44
CA GLY A 371 -17.74 -23.43 -15.65
C GLY A 371 -18.41 -24.02 -14.41
N TYR A 372 -18.18 -25.30 -14.08
CA TYR A 372 -18.76 -25.93 -12.90
C TYR A 372 -18.18 -25.37 -11.59
N MET A 373 -16.93 -24.86 -11.61
CA MET A 373 -16.32 -24.25 -10.43
C MET A 373 -17.00 -22.94 -10.01
N LEU A 374 -17.76 -22.28 -10.89
CA LEU A 374 -18.61 -21.14 -10.51
C LEU A 374 -19.69 -21.55 -9.49
N LYS A 375 -20.14 -22.80 -9.54
CA LYS A 375 -21.16 -23.34 -8.64
C LYS A 375 -20.59 -23.76 -7.29
N HIS A 376 -19.26 -23.73 -7.12
CA HIS A 376 -18.62 -24.12 -5.87
C HIS A 376 -18.83 -23.04 -4.80
N PRO A 377 -19.37 -23.36 -3.60
CA PRO A 377 -19.78 -22.36 -2.60
C PRO A 377 -18.74 -21.29 -2.25
N TRP A 378 -17.48 -21.68 -2.06
CA TRP A 378 -16.41 -20.73 -1.75
C TRP A 378 -16.02 -19.85 -2.95
N ILE A 379 -15.89 -20.43 -4.15
CA ILE A 379 -15.53 -19.70 -5.38
C ILE A 379 -16.63 -18.69 -5.72
N HIS A 380 -17.89 -19.13 -5.68
CA HIS A 380 -19.06 -18.28 -5.84
C HIS A 380 -19.03 -17.10 -4.85
N SER A 381 -18.82 -17.37 -3.56
CA SER A 381 -18.78 -16.31 -2.55
C SER A 381 -17.62 -15.32 -2.73
N GLN A 382 -16.45 -15.78 -3.18
CA GLN A 382 -15.34 -14.87 -3.47
C GLN A 382 -15.61 -14.02 -4.72
N LEU A 383 -16.14 -14.62 -5.79
CA LEU A 383 -16.46 -13.91 -7.02
C LEU A 383 -17.59 -12.90 -6.81
N ASP A 384 -18.67 -13.28 -6.10
CA ASP A 384 -19.77 -12.37 -5.73
C ASP A 384 -19.24 -11.15 -4.97
N ARG A 385 -18.29 -11.33 -4.04
CA ARG A 385 -17.66 -10.21 -3.33
C ARG A 385 -16.87 -9.27 -4.25
N LEU A 386 -16.19 -9.81 -5.26
CA LEU A 386 -15.47 -9.02 -6.26
C LEU A 386 -16.46 -8.24 -7.14
N LEU A 387 -17.49 -8.92 -7.65
CA LEU A 387 -18.57 -8.35 -8.43
C LEU A 387 -19.35 -7.28 -7.66
N THR A 388 -19.61 -7.48 -6.36
CA THR A 388 -20.29 -6.50 -5.49
C THR A 388 -19.50 -5.19 -5.42
N ARG A 389 -18.18 -5.28 -5.22
CA ARG A 389 -17.31 -4.09 -5.16
C ARG A 389 -17.24 -3.38 -6.49
N TRP A 390 -17.16 -4.14 -7.58
CA TRP A 390 -17.18 -3.61 -8.93
C TRP A 390 -18.53 -2.93 -9.22
N ALA A 391 -19.66 -3.60 -8.95
CA ALA A 391 -21.01 -3.11 -9.16
C ALA A 391 -21.24 -1.80 -8.41
N TYR A 392 -20.86 -1.74 -7.12
CA TYR A 392 -20.92 -0.50 -6.35
C TYR A 392 -20.11 0.63 -7.02
N LYS A 393 -18.89 0.36 -7.49
CA LYS A 393 -18.04 1.36 -8.16
C LYS A 393 -18.61 1.79 -9.51
N VAL A 394 -19.13 0.87 -10.31
CA VAL A 394 -19.72 1.20 -11.62
C VAL A 394 -21.02 1.99 -11.44
N SER A 395 -21.87 1.60 -10.49
CA SER A 395 -23.11 2.32 -10.19
C SER A 395 -22.89 3.70 -9.58
N THR A 396 -21.77 3.95 -8.87
CA THR A 396 -21.54 5.25 -8.21
C THR A 396 -20.50 6.14 -8.90
N ALA A 397 -19.64 5.57 -9.75
CA ALA A 397 -18.54 6.28 -10.38
C ALA A 397 -18.41 5.98 -11.89
N GLY A 398 -19.40 5.31 -12.50
CA GLY A 398 -19.43 5.00 -13.93
C GLY A 398 -18.41 3.97 -14.40
N GLY A 399 -17.58 3.42 -13.51
CA GLY A 399 -16.52 2.48 -13.88
C GLY A 399 -15.36 3.10 -14.68
N LEU A 400 -15.24 4.43 -14.66
CA LEU A 400 -14.31 5.14 -15.53
C LEU A 400 -12.85 4.79 -15.22
N ARG A 401 -12.08 4.58 -16.29
CA ARG A 401 -10.64 4.39 -16.31
C ARG A 401 -9.96 5.64 -16.81
N LEU A 402 -9.13 6.25 -15.96
CA LEU A 402 -8.52 7.57 -16.19
C LEU A 402 -6.99 7.43 -16.29
N PRO A 403 -6.35 7.96 -17.34
CA PRO A 403 -4.90 8.07 -17.39
C PRO A 403 -4.36 8.81 -16.16
N ALA A 404 -3.27 8.32 -15.59
CA ALA A 404 -2.66 8.88 -14.40
C ALA A 404 -1.14 9.05 -14.58
N PHE A 405 -0.62 10.09 -13.94
CA PHE A 405 0.75 10.58 -14.15
C PHE A 405 1.35 11.11 -12.85
N ALA A 406 2.67 11.04 -12.75
CA ALA A 406 3.40 11.81 -11.74
C ALA A 406 3.38 13.29 -12.13
N LEU A 407 3.05 14.16 -11.16
CA LEU A 407 3.03 15.60 -11.36
C LEU A 407 4.47 16.13 -11.43
N ALA A 408 4.81 16.75 -12.55
CA ALA A 408 6.13 17.32 -12.80
C ALA A 408 6.01 18.82 -13.10
N ASP A 409 7.13 19.52 -12.98
CA ASP A 409 7.22 20.95 -13.25
C ASP A 409 7.97 21.21 -14.56
N ASP A 410 7.87 22.44 -15.06
CA ASP A 410 8.48 22.88 -16.32
C ASP A 410 9.93 23.35 -16.16
N GLY A 411 10.56 23.15 -15.00
CA GLY A 411 11.93 23.58 -14.77
C GLY A 411 12.96 22.86 -15.64
N PHE A 412 13.93 23.62 -16.17
CA PHE A 412 15.07 23.12 -16.92
C PHE A 412 16.40 23.68 -16.42
N LEU A 413 17.48 22.94 -16.64
CA LEU A 413 18.84 23.32 -16.26
C LEU A 413 19.86 22.68 -17.20
N VAL A 414 20.58 23.50 -17.95
CA VAL A 414 21.57 23.04 -18.95
C VAL A 414 22.84 23.88 -18.92
N ALA A 415 23.94 23.31 -19.40
CA ALA A 415 25.19 24.04 -19.61
C ALA A 415 25.41 24.25 -21.11
N HIS A 416 25.56 25.50 -21.54
CA HIS A 416 25.80 25.86 -22.94
C HIS A 416 26.94 26.87 -23.01
N ASN A 417 27.92 26.63 -23.89
CA ASN A 417 29.09 27.51 -24.07
C ASN A 417 29.84 27.87 -22.76
N GLY A 418 29.82 26.98 -21.76
CA GLY A 418 30.46 27.19 -20.46
C GLY A 418 29.62 27.98 -19.44
N GLU A 419 28.42 28.42 -19.82
CA GLU A 419 27.45 29.07 -18.94
C GLU A 419 26.32 28.12 -18.54
N VAL A 420 25.78 28.31 -17.35
CA VAL A 420 24.64 27.53 -16.85
C VAL A 420 23.36 28.34 -17.07
N ILE A 421 22.42 27.76 -17.80
CA ILE A 421 21.14 28.37 -18.14
C ILE A 421 20.04 27.57 -17.47
N SER A 422 19.09 28.27 -16.84
CA SER A 422 17.97 27.64 -16.15
C SER A 422 16.70 28.44 -16.29
N GLY A 423 15.55 27.77 -16.20
CA GLY A 423 14.24 28.40 -16.12
C GLY A 423 13.25 27.54 -15.35
N SER A 424 12.20 28.14 -14.83
CA SER A 424 11.07 27.48 -14.17
C SER A 424 9.84 28.37 -14.28
N ASP A 425 8.64 27.79 -14.25
CA ASP A 425 7.37 28.52 -14.27
C ASP A 425 7.25 29.46 -15.49
N TRP A 426 7.62 28.96 -16.67
CA TRP A 426 7.63 29.70 -17.93
C TRP A 426 6.54 29.25 -18.90
N ILE A 427 5.95 28.05 -18.73
CA ILE A 427 4.79 27.65 -19.53
C ILE A 427 3.53 28.37 -19.01
N PRO A 428 2.54 28.65 -19.87
CA PRO A 428 1.29 29.27 -19.43
C PRO A 428 0.55 28.43 -18.37
N THR A 429 -0.11 29.08 -17.42
CA THR A 429 -0.77 28.40 -16.29
C THR A 429 -1.97 27.53 -16.69
N ASP A 430 -2.55 27.75 -17.87
CA ASP A 430 -3.65 26.96 -18.44
C ASP A 430 -3.17 25.82 -19.34
N ARG A 431 -1.86 25.56 -19.36
CA ARG A 431 -1.21 24.64 -20.29
C ARG A 431 -0.43 23.53 -19.60
N ALA A 432 -0.24 22.41 -20.29
CA ALA A 432 0.57 21.28 -19.81
C ALA A 432 1.28 20.53 -20.94
N LEU A 433 2.41 19.92 -20.60
CA LEU A 433 3.03 18.88 -21.43
C LEU A 433 2.61 17.51 -20.91
N VAL A 434 2.08 16.68 -21.80
CA VAL A 434 1.63 15.33 -21.50
C VAL A 434 1.69 14.47 -22.76
N SER A 435 1.88 13.16 -22.60
CA SER A 435 1.91 12.20 -23.71
C SER A 435 0.52 11.90 -24.33
N LEU A 436 -0.56 12.46 -23.80
CA LEU A 436 -1.91 12.23 -24.31
C LEU A 436 -2.12 12.95 -25.65
N ALA A 437 -2.94 12.36 -26.52
CA ALA A 437 -3.36 12.98 -27.77
C ALA A 437 -4.38 14.12 -27.53
N SER A 438 -5.06 14.06 -26.38
CA SER A 438 -6.14 14.95 -26.00
C SER A 438 -5.74 16.43 -26.00
N ASN A 439 -6.52 17.30 -26.65
CA ASN A 439 -6.21 18.73 -26.69
C ASN A 439 -6.66 19.46 -25.41
N ARG A 440 -7.84 19.14 -24.88
CA ARG A 440 -8.38 19.72 -23.65
C ARG A 440 -8.63 18.64 -22.62
N MET A 441 -8.31 18.92 -21.37
CA MET A 441 -8.43 17.93 -20.31
C MET A 441 -8.64 18.57 -18.94
N LEU A 442 -9.08 17.77 -17.97
CA LEU A 442 -9.13 18.15 -16.56
C LEU A 442 -8.06 17.41 -15.79
N SER A 443 -7.16 18.14 -15.14
CA SER A 443 -6.17 17.58 -14.20
C SER A 443 -6.79 17.49 -12.81
N VAL A 444 -6.81 16.28 -12.25
CA VAL A 444 -7.53 15.95 -11.01
C VAL A 444 -6.57 15.34 -10.00
N ARG A 445 -6.53 15.93 -8.79
CA ARG A 445 -5.80 15.42 -7.64
C ARG A 445 -6.75 15.05 -6.51
N TYR A 446 -6.49 13.94 -5.84
CA TYR A 446 -7.25 13.50 -4.67
C TYR A 446 -6.59 13.95 -3.35
N PRO A 447 -7.38 14.29 -2.31
CA PRO A 447 -8.84 14.34 -2.29
C PRO A 447 -9.41 15.56 -3.02
N ILE A 448 -10.56 15.38 -3.69
CA ILE A 448 -11.26 16.47 -4.38
C ILE A 448 -12.14 17.21 -3.37
N ARG A 449 -11.85 18.49 -3.15
CA ARG A 449 -12.57 19.33 -2.19
C ARG A 449 -13.77 19.96 -2.87
N THR A 450 -13.55 20.59 -4.01
CA THR A 450 -14.56 21.33 -4.77
C THR A 450 -14.42 21.08 -6.27
N LYS A 451 -15.43 21.46 -7.06
CA LYS A 451 -15.37 21.41 -8.54
C LYS A 451 -14.17 22.19 -9.10
N GLU A 452 -13.73 23.23 -8.40
CA GLU A 452 -12.57 24.04 -8.80
C GLU A 452 -11.24 23.27 -8.78
N ASP A 453 -11.14 22.17 -8.01
CA ASP A 453 -9.94 21.32 -7.97
C ASP A 453 -9.73 20.50 -9.27
N LEU A 454 -10.76 20.42 -10.12
CA LEU A 454 -10.66 19.87 -11.47
C LEU A 454 -10.07 20.97 -12.36
N LEU A 455 -8.76 20.96 -12.58
CA LEU A 455 -8.07 22.05 -13.25
C LEU A 455 -8.24 21.94 -14.78
N PRO A 456 -8.84 22.93 -15.47
CA PRO A 456 -8.96 22.90 -16.93
C PRO A 456 -7.60 23.21 -17.56
N ILE A 457 -7.13 22.32 -18.43
CA ILE A 457 -5.80 22.36 -19.04
C ILE A 457 -5.89 22.12 -20.54
N THR A 458 -5.16 22.91 -21.32
CA THR A 458 -4.94 22.67 -22.75
C THR A 458 -3.54 22.10 -22.97
N ARG A 459 -3.42 21.08 -23.82
CA ARG A 459 -2.13 20.47 -24.16
C ARG A 459 -1.24 21.47 -24.91
N LEU A 460 0.07 21.41 -24.66
CA LEU A 460 1.08 22.04 -25.51
C LEU A 460 1.61 21.03 -26.52
N THR A 461 1.69 21.44 -27.79
CA THR A 461 2.43 20.66 -28.78
C THR A 461 3.94 20.85 -28.61
N VAL A 462 4.73 20.04 -29.31
CA VAL A 462 6.20 20.14 -29.29
C VAL A 462 6.64 21.48 -29.88
N GLU A 463 5.99 21.89 -30.97
CA GLU A 463 6.27 23.15 -31.67
C GLU A 463 5.94 24.36 -30.80
N GLU A 464 4.78 24.34 -30.13
CA GLU A 464 4.39 25.40 -29.17
C GLU A 464 5.35 25.46 -27.97
N THR A 465 5.73 24.29 -27.44
CA THR A 465 6.69 24.19 -26.33
C THR A 465 8.04 24.76 -26.74
N LEU A 466 8.54 24.40 -27.92
CA LEU A 466 9.82 24.86 -28.43
C LEU A 466 9.81 26.37 -28.65
N ALA A 467 8.74 26.92 -29.24
CA ALA A 467 8.61 28.36 -29.44
C ALA A 467 8.66 29.14 -28.11
N LEU A 468 7.93 28.66 -27.09
CA LEU A 468 7.95 29.25 -25.75
C LEU A 468 9.32 29.12 -25.08
N LEU A 469 9.98 27.97 -25.24
CA LEU A 469 11.31 27.73 -24.69
C LEU A 469 12.36 28.62 -25.34
N MET A 470 12.32 28.78 -26.67
CA MET A 470 13.25 29.64 -27.41
C MET A 470 13.10 31.12 -27.02
N ASP A 471 11.88 31.58 -26.78
CA ASP A 471 11.63 32.92 -26.23
C ASP A 471 12.28 33.09 -24.83
N GLN A 472 12.16 32.08 -23.96
CA GLN A 472 12.81 32.10 -22.64
C GLN A 472 14.33 32.06 -22.73
N LEU A 473 14.88 31.22 -23.61
CA LEU A 473 16.32 31.13 -23.84
C LEU A 473 16.87 32.44 -24.41
N SER A 474 16.14 33.08 -25.32
CA SER A 474 16.51 34.39 -25.87
C SER A 474 16.52 35.48 -24.79
N LYS A 475 15.51 35.50 -23.90
CA LYS A 475 15.47 36.40 -22.74
C LYS A 475 16.62 36.18 -21.77
N ALA A 476 17.08 34.94 -21.63
CA ALA A 476 18.26 34.58 -20.86
C ALA A 476 19.59 34.85 -21.57
N GLY A 477 19.57 35.36 -22.82
CA GLY A 477 20.79 35.65 -23.61
C GLY A 477 21.44 34.41 -24.23
N SER A 478 20.76 33.26 -24.26
CA SER A 478 21.30 32.01 -24.80
C SER A 478 21.38 32.01 -26.32
N THR A 479 22.45 31.43 -26.86
CA THR A 479 22.64 31.19 -28.30
C THR A 479 22.34 29.75 -28.70
N MET A 480 21.61 29.00 -27.88
CA MET A 480 21.25 27.61 -28.17
C MET A 480 20.31 27.53 -29.38
N THR A 481 20.55 26.55 -30.25
CA THR A 481 19.70 26.32 -31.43
C THR A 481 18.41 25.60 -31.05
N GLU A 482 17.41 25.65 -31.93
CA GLU A 482 16.14 24.92 -31.75
C GLU A 482 16.35 23.41 -31.58
N GLN A 483 17.27 22.81 -32.36
CA GLN A 483 17.57 21.38 -32.26
C GLN A 483 18.23 21.02 -30.92
N GLU A 484 19.18 21.83 -30.46
CA GLU A 484 19.80 21.63 -29.14
C GLU A 484 18.79 21.78 -28.01
N ALA A 485 17.87 22.76 -28.10
CA ALA A 485 16.81 22.96 -27.13
C ALA A 485 15.84 21.77 -27.08
N LEU A 486 15.47 21.24 -28.24
CA LEU A 486 14.62 20.07 -28.35
C LEU A 486 15.26 18.84 -27.67
N ASP A 487 16.51 18.53 -28.02
CA ASP A 487 17.19 17.33 -27.56
C ASP A 487 17.60 17.42 -26.07
N GLN A 488 18.17 18.55 -25.64
CA GLN A 488 18.76 18.69 -24.31
C GLN A 488 17.76 19.12 -23.23
N ILE A 489 16.68 19.82 -23.60
CA ILE A 489 15.68 20.31 -22.64
C ILE A 489 14.35 19.58 -22.82
N VAL A 490 13.74 19.67 -23.99
CA VAL A 490 12.35 19.19 -24.17
C VAL A 490 12.27 17.68 -23.98
N GLU A 491 13.07 16.91 -24.71
CA GLU A 491 13.04 15.44 -24.64
C GLU A 491 13.74 14.90 -23.38
N ALA A 492 14.88 15.50 -22.98
CA ALA A 492 15.65 14.98 -21.86
C ALA A 492 15.13 15.39 -20.47
N GLN A 493 14.43 16.53 -20.32
CA GLN A 493 14.06 17.09 -19.01
C GLN A 493 12.57 17.43 -18.85
N LEU A 494 11.81 17.66 -19.93
CA LEU A 494 10.40 18.10 -19.83
C LEU A 494 9.39 17.00 -20.19
N ARG A 495 9.65 16.19 -21.22
CA ARG A 495 8.78 15.11 -21.70
C ARG A 495 9.18 13.75 -21.10
N LEU A 496 9.33 13.72 -19.78
CA LEU A 496 9.72 12.51 -19.07
C LEU A 496 8.62 11.44 -19.12
N ARG A 497 9.02 10.17 -19.04
CA ARG A 497 8.08 9.05 -19.08
C ARG A 497 7.06 9.14 -17.95
N GLY A 498 5.77 9.08 -18.26
CA GLY A 498 4.70 9.00 -17.26
C GLY A 498 4.52 10.27 -16.41
N THR A 499 4.89 11.44 -16.92
CA THR A 499 4.72 12.73 -16.23
C THR A 499 3.61 13.59 -16.83
N PHE A 500 3.06 14.45 -15.99
CA PHE A 500 2.16 15.54 -16.37
C PHE A 500 2.81 16.85 -15.93
N THR A 501 3.34 17.60 -16.89
CA THR A 501 4.17 18.78 -16.62
C THR A 501 3.32 20.04 -16.64
N ILE A 502 3.21 20.73 -15.50
CA ILE A 502 2.47 21.99 -15.36
C ILE A 502 3.24 23.03 -14.56
N HIS A 503 2.84 24.30 -14.70
CA HIS A 503 3.31 25.43 -13.91
C HIS A 503 2.94 25.30 -12.40
N SER A 504 3.80 25.76 -11.49
CA SER A 504 3.63 25.60 -10.02
C SER A 504 2.39 26.29 -9.47
N GLY A 505 2.12 27.50 -9.96
CA GLY A 505 0.88 28.25 -9.69
C GLY A 505 -0.38 27.42 -9.97
N THR A 506 -0.36 26.58 -11.01
CA THR A 506 -1.48 25.71 -11.37
C THR A 506 -1.59 24.51 -10.43
N ALA A 507 -0.48 23.81 -10.16
CA ALA A 507 -0.42 22.73 -9.19
C ALA A 507 -0.95 23.14 -7.81
N ARG A 508 -0.60 24.36 -7.36
CA ARG A 508 -1.00 24.88 -6.04
C ARG A 508 -2.52 25.04 -5.88
N ARG A 509 -3.29 25.21 -6.97
CA ARG A 509 -4.74 25.47 -6.93
C ARG A 509 -5.51 24.28 -6.35
N ASN A 510 -5.18 23.06 -6.76
CA ASN A 510 -5.70 21.83 -6.13
C ASN A 510 -4.81 21.33 -4.97
N GLY A 511 -3.95 22.21 -4.46
CA GLY A 511 -3.07 21.98 -3.33
C GLY A 511 -1.87 21.08 -3.63
N GLY A 512 -1.58 20.78 -4.90
CA GLY A 512 -0.47 19.96 -5.35
C GLY A 512 0.89 20.62 -5.18
N ASP A 513 1.92 19.79 -5.10
CA ASP A 513 3.33 20.13 -5.15
C ASP A 513 4.10 19.09 -5.99
N TYR A 514 5.41 19.25 -6.13
CA TYR A 514 6.23 18.34 -6.93
C TYR A 514 7.01 17.35 -6.05
N ASP A 515 6.46 16.96 -4.89
CA ASP A 515 7.07 15.91 -4.04
C ASP A 515 6.80 14.46 -4.51
N PHE A 516 6.33 14.35 -5.76
CA PHE A 516 5.85 13.17 -6.48
C PHE A 516 4.34 12.88 -6.29
N ASP A 517 3.53 13.94 -6.29
CA ASP A 517 2.07 13.84 -6.36
C ASP A 517 1.62 13.09 -7.61
N TYR A 518 0.54 12.31 -7.49
CA TYR A 518 -0.15 11.71 -8.63
C TYR A 518 -1.42 12.47 -8.97
N ILE A 519 -1.65 12.65 -10.27
CA ILE A 519 -2.90 13.19 -10.82
C ILE A 519 -3.50 12.20 -11.80
N CYS A 520 -4.82 12.24 -11.96
CA CYS A 520 -5.52 11.58 -13.07
C CYS A 520 -6.17 12.61 -13.99
N VAL A 521 -6.43 12.21 -15.23
CA VAL A 521 -6.88 13.10 -16.30
C VAL A 521 -8.24 12.69 -16.83
N VAL A 522 -9.16 13.65 -16.96
CA VAL A 522 -10.41 13.49 -17.72
C VAL A 522 -10.22 14.13 -19.10
N GLU A 523 -10.24 13.30 -20.15
CA GLU A 523 -9.95 13.71 -21.54
C GLU A 523 -11.21 14.21 -22.27
N SER A 524 -11.10 15.31 -23.02
CA SER A 524 -12.23 15.87 -23.78
C SER A 524 -12.73 14.95 -24.91
N GLU A 525 -11.89 14.06 -25.39
CA GLU A 525 -12.17 13.12 -26.48
C GLU A 525 -13.11 12.01 -26.01
N LYS A 526 -13.12 11.73 -24.70
CA LYS A 526 -14.02 10.75 -24.06
C LYS A 526 -15.21 11.42 -23.38
N PHE A 527 -15.00 12.58 -22.75
CA PHE A 527 -16.01 13.28 -21.95
C PHE A 527 -16.11 14.77 -22.34
N PRO A 528 -16.44 15.10 -23.61
CA PRO A 528 -16.40 16.48 -24.10
C PRO A 528 -17.30 17.44 -23.34
N ARG A 529 -18.50 17.00 -22.91
CA ARG A 529 -19.46 17.83 -22.17
C ARG A 529 -18.94 18.14 -20.78
N TRP A 530 -18.40 17.14 -20.08
CA TRP A 530 -17.80 17.35 -18.76
C TRP A 530 -16.63 18.33 -18.82
N VAL A 531 -15.70 18.12 -19.75
CA VAL A 531 -14.56 19.02 -19.91
C VAL A 531 -15.05 20.42 -20.25
N GLN A 532 -15.98 20.57 -21.20
CA GLN A 532 -16.50 21.87 -21.62
C GLN A 532 -17.22 22.61 -20.48
N ASP A 533 -17.99 21.90 -19.64
CA ASP A 533 -18.66 22.47 -18.47
C ASP A 533 -17.64 23.07 -17.49
N ARG A 534 -16.54 22.36 -17.18
CA ARG A 534 -15.51 22.91 -16.28
C ARG A 534 -14.71 24.05 -16.92
N PHE A 535 -14.47 24.03 -18.23
CA PHE A 535 -13.86 25.15 -18.96
C PHE A 535 -14.73 26.40 -18.98
N SER A 536 -16.06 26.23 -18.98
CA SER A 536 -17.03 27.33 -18.96
C SER A 536 -17.36 27.82 -17.53
N TYR A 537 -16.94 27.05 -16.52
CA TYR A 537 -17.23 27.33 -15.12
C TYR A 537 -16.45 28.56 -14.63
N LYS A 538 -17.19 29.54 -14.10
CA LYS A 538 -16.61 30.71 -13.41
C LYS A 538 -16.33 30.35 -11.95
N GLU A 539 -15.08 30.52 -11.55
CA GLU A 539 -14.62 30.26 -10.18
C GLU A 539 -15.29 31.23 -9.20
N ARG A 540 -15.73 30.68 -8.07
CA ARG A 540 -16.49 31.36 -7.04
C ARG A 540 -15.67 31.54 -5.77
N LEU A 541 -14.70 30.64 -5.54
CA LEU A 541 -13.82 30.66 -4.38
C LEU A 541 -12.38 30.89 -4.84
N SER A 542 -11.65 31.76 -4.15
CA SER A 542 -10.18 31.72 -4.20
C SER A 542 -9.71 30.85 -3.04
N ASN A 543 -9.59 29.54 -3.25
CA ASN A 543 -8.99 28.64 -2.27
C ASN A 543 -7.48 28.88 -2.17
N GLN A 544 -7.07 30.01 -1.60
CA GLN A 544 -5.70 30.24 -1.20
C GLN A 544 -5.47 29.53 0.13
N LYS A 545 -4.59 28.51 0.14
CA LYS A 545 -4.07 27.93 1.39
C LYS A 545 -3.51 29.07 2.25
N GLN A 546 -4.16 29.40 3.37
CA GLN A 546 -3.54 30.25 4.37
C GLN A 546 -2.36 29.50 4.97
N LYS A 547 -1.13 30.02 4.79
CA LYS A 547 0.07 29.46 5.44
C LYS A 547 0.03 29.80 6.93
N LEU A 548 -0.66 28.97 7.71
CA LEU A 548 -0.64 29.07 9.17
C LEU A 548 0.75 28.69 9.71
N SER A 549 1.18 29.34 10.78
CA SER A 549 2.44 29.01 11.44
C SER A 549 2.44 27.57 11.93
N LYS A 550 3.52 26.84 11.66
CA LYS A 550 3.70 25.47 12.15
C LYS A 550 3.70 25.45 13.68
N LYS A 551 2.88 24.59 14.29
CA LYS A 551 2.85 24.38 15.75
C LYS A 551 4.17 23.77 16.20
N ARG A 552 4.82 24.34 17.22
CA ARG A 552 6.10 23.83 17.77
C ARG A 552 5.97 23.50 19.25
N SER A 553 5.72 22.24 19.56
CA SER A 553 5.72 21.75 20.93
C SER A 553 7.14 21.36 21.39
N PRO A 554 7.45 21.42 22.70
CA PRO A 554 8.65 20.80 23.25
C PRO A 554 8.68 19.27 23.05
N TRP A 555 9.87 18.67 22.92
CA TRP A 555 10.04 17.24 22.60
C TRP A 555 9.32 16.28 23.54
N TRP A 556 9.25 16.60 24.84
CA TRP A 556 8.57 15.75 25.84
C TRP A 556 7.05 15.62 25.62
N ASN A 557 6.46 16.42 24.73
CA ASN A 557 5.04 16.30 24.35
C ASN A 557 4.80 15.25 23.24
N LEU A 558 5.82 14.51 22.80
CA LEU A 558 5.70 13.55 21.69
C LEU A 558 4.58 12.50 21.90
N PRO A 559 4.38 11.90 23.10
CA PRO A 559 3.27 10.99 23.34
C PRO A 559 1.89 11.65 23.19
N GLN A 560 1.72 12.89 23.67
CA GLN A 560 0.48 13.64 23.50
C GLN A 560 0.21 13.91 22.02
N VAL A 561 1.23 14.34 21.27
CA VAL A 561 1.11 14.59 19.82
C VAL A 561 0.79 13.30 19.08
N ALA A 562 1.38 12.15 19.47
CA ALA A 562 1.05 10.84 18.91
C ALA A 562 -0.43 10.50 19.11
N LEU A 563 -0.96 10.63 20.33
CA LEU A 563 -2.39 10.37 20.57
C LEU A 563 -3.31 11.38 19.88
N MET A 564 -2.89 12.64 19.73
CA MET A 564 -3.62 13.61 18.92
C MET A 564 -3.63 13.20 17.43
N ALA A 565 -2.52 12.69 16.90
CA ALA A 565 -2.46 12.17 15.54
C ALA A 565 -3.31 10.91 15.36
N ALA A 566 -3.44 10.08 16.39
CA ALA A 566 -4.20 8.82 16.39
C ALA A 566 -5.73 9.01 16.50
N LYS A 567 -6.23 10.22 16.84
CA LYS A 567 -7.65 10.53 17.15
C LYS A 567 -8.66 10.40 16.00
N GLY A 568 -8.38 9.58 15.01
CA GLY A 568 -9.36 9.11 14.05
C GLY A 568 -9.59 10.05 12.86
N ASN A 569 -9.96 9.39 11.77
CA ASN A 569 -10.12 9.87 10.42
C ASN A 569 -11.37 10.76 10.23
N SER A 570 -11.40 11.95 10.86
CA SER A 570 -12.46 12.94 10.61
C SER A 570 -12.59 13.27 9.12
N ILE A 571 -11.48 13.19 8.38
CA ILE A 571 -11.41 13.32 6.91
C ILE A 571 -12.49 12.49 6.23
N GLY A 572 -12.57 11.17 6.50
CA GLY A 572 -13.57 10.31 5.85
C GLY A 572 -15.01 10.72 6.18
N SER A 573 -15.28 11.05 7.45
CA SER A 573 -16.63 11.46 7.87
C SER A 573 -17.03 12.83 7.34
N ILE A 574 -16.08 13.76 7.21
CA ILE A 574 -16.28 15.08 6.62
C ILE A 574 -16.50 14.92 5.11
N THR A 575 -15.73 14.07 4.43
CA THR A 575 -15.93 13.77 3.00
C THR A 575 -17.31 13.18 2.74
N ASP A 576 -17.75 12.17 3.52
CA ASP A 576 -19.07 11.57 3.34
C ASP A 576 -20.20 12.58 3.61
N LEU A 577 -20.02 13.49 4.58
CA LEU A 577 -20.97 14.56 4.86
C LEU A 577 -20.97 15.62 3.74
N LYS A 578 -19.81 15.96 3.17
CA LYS A 578 -19.66 16.87 2.03
C LYS A 578 -20.43 16.33 0.82
N THR A 579 -20.20 15.06 0.49
CA THR A 579 -20.92 14.36 -0.58
C THR A 579 -22.43 14.30 -0.30
N SER A 580 -22.85 14.08 0.95
CA SER A 580 -24.27 14.13 1.31
C SER A 580 -24.87 15.54 1.18
N ALA A 581 -24.12 16.59 1.50
CA ALA A 581 -24.55 17.97 1.30
C ALA A 581 -24.73 18.31 -0.19
N MET A 582 -23.80 17.85 -1.03
CA MET A 582 -23.91 17.96 -2.49
C MET A 582 -25.17 17.24 -3.01
N ALA A 583 -25.38 15.99 -2.58
CA ALA A 583 -26.55 15.20 -2.95
C ALA A 583 -27.86 15.88 -2.52
N ALA A 584 -27.89 16.53 -1.36
CA ALA A 584 -29.04 17.29 -0.85
C ALA A 584 -29.22 18.69 -1.49
N GLY A 585 -28.38 19.09 -2.45
CA GLY A 585 -28.47 20.38 -3.13
C GLY A 585 -27.96 21.56 -2.29
N ARG A 586 -27.24 21.27 -1.20
CA ARG A 586 -26.63 22.24 -0.29
C ARG A 586 -25.15 22.43 -0.60
N SER A 587 -24.87 22.92 -1.82
CA SER A 587 -23.49 23.19 -2.25
C SER A 587 -22.81 24.24 -1.38
N ASP A 588 -23.58 25.16 -0.80
CA ASP A 588 -23.14 26.12 0.22
C ASP A 588 -22.48 25.42 1.43
N LEU A 589 -23.14 24.38 1.96
CA LEU A 589 -22.61 23.62 3.10
C LEU A 589 -21.46 22.70 2.69
N ALA A 590 -21.49 22.16 1.47
CA ALA A 590 -20.39 21.35 0.94
C ALA A 590 -19.09 22.18 0.79
N GLU A 591 -19.20 23.42 0.33
CA GLU A 591 -18.09 24.37 0.27
C GLU A 591 -17.55 24.69 1.67
N GLU A 592 -18.42 24.89 2.66
CA GLU A 592 -17.98 25.09 4.05
C GLU A 592 -17.24 23.87 4.61
N LEU A 593 -17.74 22.65 4.33
CA LEU A 593 -17.11 21.40 4.72
C LEU A 593 -15.77 21.17 4.02
N ALA A 594 -15.55 21.75 2.83
CA ALA A 594 -14.25 21.70 2.16
C ALA A 594 -13.15 22.41 2.98
N PHE A 595 -13.47 23.54 3.64
CA PHE A 595 -12.55 24.19 4.57
C PHE A 595 -12.28 23.33 5.81
N GLN A 596 -13.32 22.68 6.35
CA GLN A 596 -13.17 21.78 7.50
C GLN A 596 -12.34 20.54 7.15
N LEU A 597 -12.48 20.02 5.93
CA LEU A 597 -11.66 18.93 5.40
C LEU A 597 -10.20 19.35 5.28
N GLN A 598 -9.93 20.57 4.79
CA GLN A 598 -8.56 21.12 4.74
C GLN A 598 -7.97 21.28 6.15
N ALA A 599 -8.74 21.81 7.10
CA ALA A 599 -8.31 21.93 8.50
C ALA A 599 -7.99 20.56 9.13
N ALA A 600 -8.73 19.51 8.77
CA ALA A 600 -8.45 18.14 9.20
C ALA A 600 -7.15 17.58 8.59
N LEU A 601 -6.86 17.90 7.32
CA LEU A 601 -5.61 17.51 6.66
C LEU A 601 -4.39 18.23 7.27
N ASP A 602 -4.57 19.49 7.69
CA ASP A 602 -3.51 20.35 8.21
C ASP A 602 -3.31 20.24 9.73
N GLN A 603 -4.19 19.51 10.43
CA GLN A 603 -4.24 19.44 11.90
C GLN A 603 -2.89 19.09 12.54
N LEU A 604 -2.18 18.08 12.00
CA LEU A 604 -0.89 17.66 12.56
C LEU A 604 0.22 18.69 12.30
N LYS A 605 0.21 19.34 11.13
CA LYS A 605 1.29 20.25 10.69
C LYS A 605 1.13 21.66 11.26
N HIS A 606 -0.09 22.15 11.33
CA HIS A 606 -0.42 23.54 11.64
C HIS A 606 -1.21 23.69 12.96
N GLY A 607 -1.63 22.58 13.59
CA GLY A 607 -2.43 22.64 14.81
C GLY A 607 -3.86 23.13 14.57
N THR A 608 -4.33 23.14 13.33
CA THR A 608 -5.72 23.47 12.98
C THR A 608 -6.65 22.39 13.49
N GLU A 609 -7.82 22.77 13.99
CA GLU A 609 -8.86 21.81 14.35
C GLU A 609 -10.11 22.08 13.52
N PRO A 610 -10.73 21.05 12.93
CA PRO A 610 -12.06 21.21 12.35
C PRO A 610 -13.05 21.67 13.41
N ASP A 611 -13.93 22.60 13.06
CA ASP A 611 -15.01 23.07 13.91
C ASP A 611 -16.06 21.96 14.06
N ARG A 612 -15.98 21.24 15.19
CA ARG A 612 -16.86 20.11 15.49
C ARG A 612 -18.31 20.54 15.71
N GLU A 613 -18.54 21.73 16.25
CA GLU A 613 -19.89 22.23 16.49
C GLU A 613 -20.56 22.59 15.17
N ARG A 614 -19.82 23.27 14.29
CA ARG A 614 -20.32 23.59 12.95
C ARG A 614 -20.54 22.35 12.09
N ILE A 615 -19.62 21.39 12.09
CA ILE A 615 -19.82 20.09 11.40
C ILE A 615 -21.08 19.38 11.91
N ALA A 616 -21.33 19.41 13.22
CA ALA A 616 -22.53 18.81 13.81
C ALA A 616 -23.82 19.59 13.44
N ALA A 617 -23.75 20.92 13.34
CA ALA A 617 -24.85 21.75 12.86
C ALA A 617 -25.17 21.44 11.38
N ILE A 618 -24.15 21.44 10.51
CA ILE A 618 -24.28 21.08 9.09
C ILE A 618 -24.89 19.70 8.93
N ARG A 619 -24.46 18.72 9.73
CA ARG A 619 -25.06 17.37 9.70
C ARG A 619 -26.56 17.37 10.01
N LYS A 620 -27.02 18.23 10.91
CA LYS A 620 -28.45 18.38 11.20
C LYS A 620 -29.19 19.09 10.06
N GLU A 621 -28.58 20.11 9.45
CA GLU A 621 -29.15 20.85 8.32
C GLU A 621 -29.27 19.99 7.05
N VAL A 622 -28.26 19.16 6.76
CA VAL A 622 -28.26 18.21 5.63
C VAL A 622 -29.24 17.06 5.88
N GLY A 623 -29.44 16.68 7.14
CA GLY A 623 -30.37 15.62 7.53
C GLY A 623 -29.78 14.22 7.33
N SER A 624 -30.39 13.43 6.45
CA SER A 624 -29.96 12.05 6.18
C SER A 624 -28.78 12.00 5.22
N ALA A 625 -27.79 11.14 5.53
CA ALA A 625 -26.71 10.84 4.59
C ALA A 625 -27.26 10.22 3.31
N ALA A 626 -26.56 10.46 2.18
CA ALA A 626 -26.92 9.87 0.90
C ALA A 626 -27.01 8.34 1.04
N PRO A 627 -28.12 7.71 0.62
CA PRO A 627 -28.43 6.33 1.00
C PRO A 627 -27.41 5.32 0.43
N TRP A 628 -26.89 5.60 -0.75
CA TRP A 628 -25.90 4.77 -1.45
C TRP A 628 -24.52 4.74 -0.78
N LEU A 629 -24.16 5.70 0.10
CA LEU A 629 -22.87 5.66 0.81
C LEU A 629 -22.76 4.45 1.74
N LYS A 630 -23.88 3.99 2.31
CA LYS A 630 -23.93 2.82 3.20
C LYS A 630 -23.66 1.51 2.43
N SER A 631 -24.01 1.46 1.15
CA SER A 631 -23.81 0.30 0.28
C SER A 631 -22.34 -0.05 0.03
N LYS A 632 -21.41 0.86 0.34
CA LYS A 632 -19.95 0.60 0.28
C LYS A 632 -19.51 -0.60 1.14
N LEU A 633 -20.30 -0.94 2.16
CA LEU A 633 -20.02 -2.06 3.09
C LEU A 633 -20.63 -3.39 2.64
N ALA A 634 -21.44 -3.40 1.58
CA ALA A 634 -22.07 -4.61 1.05
C ALA A 634 -20.99 -5.65 0.69
N ARG A 635 -21.27 -6.91 1.03
CA ARG A 635 -20.38 -8.05 0.76
C ARG A 635 -20.90 -8.95 -0.35
N ARG A 636 -22.18 -8.82 -0.70
CA ARG A 636 -22.89 -9.57 -1.74
C ARG A 636 -23.69 -8.64 -2.63
N ILE A 637 -23.92 -9.03 -3.88
CA ILE A 637 -24.56 -8.17 -4.86
C ILE A 637 -26.04 -7.91 -4.51
N ASP A 638 -26.70 -8.90 -3.89
CA ASP A 638 -28.09 -8.80 -3.42
C ASP A 638 -28.25 -7.84 -2.23
N GLU A 639 -27.16 -7.50 -1.53
CA GLU A 639 -27.18 -6.49 -0.46
C GLU A 639 -27.14 -5.07 -1.03
N LEU A 640 -26.84 -4.90 -2.32
CA LEU A 640 -26.90 -3.61 -3.01
C LEU A 640 -28.35 -3.35 -3.44
N PRO A 641 -29.04 -2.32 -2.89
CA PRO A 641 -30.41 -1.99 -3.25
C PRO A 641 -30.53 -1.77 -4.76
N LEU A 642 -31.59 -2.29 -5.39
CA LEU A 642 -31.83 -2.09 -6.83
C LEU A 642 -32.17 -0.63 -7.16
N HIS A 643 -32.81 0.04 -6.21
CA HIS A 643 -33.29 1.40 -6.35
C HIS A 643 -33.29 2.09 -4.99
N PHE A 644 -33.06 3.40 -4.99
CA PHE A 644 -33.26 4.28 -3.84
C PHE A 644 -34.40 5.26 -4.14
N ASP A 645 -35.43 5.22 -3.30
CA ASP A 645 -36.55 6.16 -3.36
C ASP A 645 -36.21 7.49 -2.67
N GLY A 646 -36.89 8.56 -3.09
CA GLY A 646 -36.80 9.86 -2.41
C GLY A 646 -35.45 10.58 -2.59
N LEU A 647 -34.73 10.29 -3.67
CA LEU A 647 -33.53 11.03 -4.02
C LEU A 647 -33.87 12.49 -4.36
N ALA A 648 -33.05 13.42 -3.90
CA ALA A 648 -33.13 14.80 -4.35
C ALA A 648 -32.68 14.88 -5.82
N ALA A 649 -33.26 15.79 -6.60
CA ALA A 649 -32.89 16.03 -8.00
C ALA A 649 -31.43 16.50 -8.18
N SER A 650 -30.76 16.86 -7.08
CA SER A 650 -29.34 17.19 -7.02
C SER A 650 -28.43 15.99 -6.77
N ASP A 651 -28.96 14.81 -6.43
CA ASP A 651 -28.19 13.59 -6.17
C ASP A 651 -27.84 12.85 -7.47
N VAL A 652 -26.95 13.47 -8.24
CA VAL A 652 -26.47 12.97 -9.54
C VAL A 652 -25.87 11.56 -9.43
N VAL A 653 -25.20 11.25 -8.31
CA VAL A 653 -24.61 9.92 -8.08
C VAL A 653 -25.70 8.89 -7.77
N GLY A 654 -26.70 9.26 -6.98
CA GLY A 654 -27.86 8.40 -6.70
C GLY A 654 -28.69 8.13 -7.96
N GLU A 655 -28.86 9.11 -8.84
CA GLU A 655 -29.55 8.96 -10.13
C GLU A 655 -28.77 8.03 -11.08
N LEU A 656 -27.45 8.21 -11.18
CA LEU A 656 -26.58 7.29 -11.90
C LEU A 656 -26.69 5.87 -11.31
N TYR A 657 -26.67 5.75 -9.98
CA TYR A 657 -26.82 4.46 -9.31
C TYR A 657 -28.12 3.79 -9.69
N ASN A 658 -29.26 4.47 -9.56
CA ASN A 658 -30.58 3.93 -9.89
C ASN A 658 -30.69 3.54 -11.38
N SER A 659 -30.03 4.29 -12.27
CA SER A 659 -30.01 4.01 -13.70
C SER A 659 -29.14 2.80 -14.06
N VAL A 660 -27.99 2.64 -13.41
CA VAL A 660 -26.98 1.64 -13.76
C VAL A 660 -27.20 0.33 -13.00
N ARG A 661 -27.55 0.40 -11.71
CA ARG A 661 -27.69 -0.78 -10.84
C ARG A 661 -28.75 -1.75 -11.33
N LYS A 662 -29.84 -1.27 -11.93
CA LYS A 662 -30.91 -2.12 -12.50
C LYS A 662 -30.46 -2.98 -13.68
N GLU A 663 -29.43 -2.51 -14.42
CA GLU A 663 -28.86 -3.22 -15.58
C GLU A 663 -27.82 -4.27 -15.14
N ILE A 664 -27.37 -4.19 -13.89
CA ILE A 664 -26.55 -5.21 -13.25
C ILE A 664 -27.49 -6.31 -12.74
N HIS A 665 -27.71 -7.33 -13.55
CA HIS A 665 -28.37 -8.55 -13.08
C HIS A 665 -27.53 -9.22 -11.99
N SER A 666 -28.17 -10.03 -11.15
CA SER A 666 -27.40 -10.95 -10.31
C SER A 666 -26.67 -11.93 -11.23
N PHE A 667 -25.38 -11.69 -11.47
CA PHE A 667 -24.53 -12.60 -12.24
C PHE A 667 -24.43 -13.98 -11.59
N LEU A 668 -24.71 -14.05 -10.29
CA LEU A 668 -24.53 -15.24 -9.48
C LEU A 668 -25.75 -15.45 -8.60
N SER A 669 -26.60 -16.43 -8.94
CA SER A 669 -27.71 -16.81 -8.08
C SER A 669 -27.24 -17.81 -7.02
N LYS A 670 -27.63 -17.57 -5.76
CA LYS A 670 -27.39 -18.52 -4.67
C LYS A 670 -28.00 -19.91 -4.97
N GLU A 671 -29.06 -19.97 -5.76
CA GLU A 671 -29.72 -21.22 -6.18
C GLU A 671 -28.85 -22.05 -7.13
N GLU A 672 -27.90 -21.43 -7.83
CA GLU A 672 -26.94 -22.11 -8.71
C GLU A 672 -25.75 -22.70 -7.95
N THR A 673 -25.59 -22.33 -6.67
CA THR A 673 -24.56 -22.91 -5.80
C THR A 673 -24.94 -24.35 -5.48
N LEU A 674 -24.06 -25.30 -5.82
CA LEU A 674 -24.26 -26.71 -5.52
C LEU A 674 -23.73 -27.05 -4.11
N PRO A 675 -24.30 -28.05 -3.41
CA PRO A 675 -23.73 -28.51 -2.16
C PRO A 675 -22.33 -29.08 -2.38
N LEU A 676 -21.45 -28.99 -1.38
CA LEU A 676 -20.08 -29.49 -1.49
C LEU A 676 -20.00 -30.98 -1.85
N SER A 677 -20.99 -31.77 -1.46
CA SER A 677 -21.10 -33.19 -1.83
C SER A 677 -21.13 -33.40 -3.34
N SER A 678 -21.68 -32.47 -4.12
CA SER A 678 -21.71 -32.53 -5.59
C SER A 678 -20.33 -32.39 -6.23
N PHE A 679 -19.34 -31.88 -5.49
CA PHE A 679 -17.98 -31.73 -5.98
C PHE A 679 -17.10 -32.92 -5.64
N GLY A 680 -17.56 -33.94 -4.90
CA GLY A 680 -16.72 -35.02 -4.37
C GLY A 680 -15.83 -35.75 -5.38
N GLY A 681 -16.24 -35.82 -6.65
CA GLY A 681 -15.46 -36.43 -7.74
C GLY A 681 -14.43 -35.52 -8.41
N LEU A 682 -14.34 -34.24 -8.02
CA LEU A 682 -13.42 -33.24 -8.60
C LEU A 682 -11.96 -33.64 -8.38
N VAL A 683 -11.64 -34.17 -7.21
CA VAL A 683 -10.32 -34.73 -6.92
C VAL A 683 -10.47 -36.25 -6.84
N ALA A 684 -9.90 -36.96 -7.80
CA ALA A 684 -9.95 -38.42 -7.85
C ALA A 684 -8.69 -38.99 -8.53
N GLY A 685 -8.33 -40.23 -8.18
CA GLY A 685 -7.14 -40.92 -8.69
C GLY A 685 -5.93 -40.93 -7.74
N GLY A 686 -6.05 -40.32 -6.56
CA GLY A 686 -5.11 -40.46 -5.45
C GLY A 686 -5.55 -41.55 -4.48
N GLU A 687 -4.67 -42.50 -4.19
CA GLU A 687 -4.89 -43.48 -3.11
C GLU A 687 -4.58 -42.83 -1.76
N PHE A 688 -5.43 -43.04 -0.75
CA PHE A 688 -5.16 -42.55 0.60
C PHE A 688 -5.54 -43.58 1.67
N SER A 689 -4.75 -43.64 2.74
CA SER A 689 -4.96 -44.59 3.84
C SER A 689 -5.90 -44.04 4.92
N GLU A 690 -6.39 -44.92 5.79
CA GLU A 690 -7.21 -44.53 6.95
C GLU A 690 -6.47 -43.55 7.88
N ALA A 691 -5.15 -43.71 8.01
CA ALA A 691 -4.31 -42.81 8.79
C ALA A 691 -4.29 -41.38 8.20
N MET A 692 -4.15 -41.26 6.87
CA MET A 692 -4.20 -39.97 6.17
C MET A 692 -5.56 -39.28 6.38
N PHE A 693 -6.64 -40.05 6.25
CA PHE A 693 -8.00 -39.55 6.45
C PHE A 693 -8.25 -39.08 7.89
N SER A 694 -7.75 -39.82 8.88
CA SER A 694 -7.84 -39.45 10.30
C SER A 694 -7.11 -38.13 10.62
N GLU A 695 -5.94 -37.92 10.02
CA GLU A 695 -5.17 -36.69 10.21
C GLU A 695 -5.87 -35.48 9.57
N VAL A 696 -6.30 -35.62 8.32
CA VAL A 696 -7.12 -34.64 7.62
C VAL A 696 -8.36 -34.27 8.43
N ALA A 697 -9.04 -35.26 9.02
CA ALA A 697 -10.22 -35.04 9.85
C ALA A 697 -9.91 -34.28 11.14
N LYS A 698 -8.69 -34.39 11.69
CA LYS A 698 -8.24 -33.54 12.80
C LYS A 698 -7.99 -32.12 12.33
N LEU A 699 -7.26 -31.92 11.23
CA LEU A 699 -7.01 -30.58 10.68
C LEU A 699 -8.31 -29.84 10.37
N ASN A 700 -9.25 -30.49 9.66
CA ASN A 700 -10.52 -29.87 9.30
C ASN A 700 -11.33 -29.46 10.56
N ARG A 701 -11.27 -30.25 11.65
CA ARG A 701 -11.87 -29.87 12.94
C ARG A 701 -11.19 -28.66 13.59
N ILE A 702 -9.86 -28.60 13.56
CA ILE A 702 -9.10 -27.45 14.09
C ILE A 702 -9.46 -26.20 13.29
N TYR A 703 -9.41 -26.28 11.95
CA TYR A 703 -9.79 -25.20 11.05
C TYR A 703 -11.21 -24.67 11.31
N ALA A 704 -12.20 -25.57 11.37
CA ALA A 704 -13.59 -25.21 11.68
C ALA A 704 -13.73 -24.54 13.06
N ARG A 705 -13.01 -25.02 14.09
CA ARG A 705 -13.02 -24.42 15.43
C ARG A 705 -12.41 -23.02 15.44
N MET A 706 -11.32 -22.80 14.71
CA MET A 706 -10.69 -21.48 14.61
C MET A 706 -11.60 -20.48 13.89
N LEU A 707 -12.22 -20.88 12.77
CA LEU A 707 -13.23 -20.06 12.09
C LEU A 707 -14.43 -19.75 13.00
N GLY A 708 -14.88 -20.73 13.78
CA GLY A 708 -15.92 -20.52 14.79
C GLY A 708 -15.53 -19.50 15.87
N ARG A 709 -14.26 -19.46 16.29
CA ARG A 709 -13.76 -18.44 17.24
C ARG A 709 -13.77 -17.04 16.63
N ILE A 710 -13.31 -16.88 15.39
CA ILE A 710 -13.34 -15.59 14.67
C ILE A 710 -14.78 -15.09 14.56
N ARG A 711 -15.69 -15.97 14.16
CA ARG A 711 -17.12 -15.65 14.05
C ARG A 711 -17.73 -15.24 15.40
N LYS A 712 -17.47 -15.99 16.47
CA LYS A 712 -17.95 -15.65 17.83
C LYS A 712 -17.41 -14.30 18.32
N LYS A 713 -16.15 -13.97 18.04
CA LYS A 713 -15.58 -12.65 18.37
C LYS A 713 -16.27 -11.54 17.58
N HIS A 714 -16.49 -11.73 16.28
CA HIS A 714 -17.24 -10.78 15.45
C HIS A 714 -18.65 -10.54 16.02
N GLU A 715 -19.38 -11.62 16.32
CA GLU A 715 -20.72 -11.57 16.93
C GLU A 715 -20.68 -10.84 18.27
N ALA A 716 -19.68 -11.07 19.12
CA ALA A 716 -19.54 -10.34 20.39
C ALA A 716 -19.35 -8.83 20.21
N TYR A 717 -18.49 -8.39 19.27
CA TYR A 717 -18.35 -6.96 18.96
C TYR A 717 -19.64 -6.36 18.39
N LEU A 718 -20.36 -7.13 17.56
CA LEU A 718 -21.62 -6.71 16.98
C LEU A 718 -22.70 -6.53 18.06
N GLU A 719 -22.81 -7.47 19.00
CA GLU A 719 -23.77 -7.37 20.11
C GLU A 719 -23.43 -6.20 21.03
N VAL A 720 -22.16 -5.98 21.38
CA VAL A 720 -21.75 -4.79 22.17
C VAL A 720 -22.15 -3.48 21.46
N ALA A 721 -22.00 -3.42 20.13
CA ALA A 721 -22.42 -2.25 19.36
C ALA A 721 -23.95 -2.07 19.35
N LYS A 722 -24.72 -3.16 19.23
CA LYS A 722 -26.19 -3.13 19.30
C LYS A 722 -26.70 -2.75 20.69
N GLU A 723 -26.11 -3.30 21.74
CA GLU A 723 -26.45 -2.97 23.13
C GLU A 723 -26.19 -1.49 23.43
N ALA A 724 -25.05 -0.96 22.99
CA ALA A 724 -24.73 0.46 23.13
C ALA A 724 -25.69 1.35 22.33
N GLU A 725 -26.18 0.88 21.18
CA GLU A 725 -27.18 1.59 20.36
C GLU A 725 -28.55 1.60 21.04
N ALA A 726 -28.99 0.46 21.56
CA ALA A 726 -30.24 0.34 22.32
C ALA A 726 -30.21 1.20 23.59
N GLU A 727 -29.08 1.22 24.32
CA GLU A 727 -28.94 2.08 25.51
C GLU A 727 -28.98 3.56 25.13
N PHE A 728 -28.31 3.96 24.05
CA PHE A 728 -28.39 5.34 23.54
C PHE A 728 -29.82 5.73 23.21
N GLU A 729 -30.58 4.89 22.50
CA GLU A 729 -31.98 5.16 22.17
C GLU A 729 -32.87 5.27 23.41
N ARG A 730 -32.60 4.48 24.47
CA ARG A 730 -33.33 4.55 25.74
C ARG A 730 -33.09 5.85 26.51
N VAL A 731 -31.89 6.42 26.43
CA VAL A 731 -31.50 7.59 27.25
C VAL A 731 -31.35 8.87 26.44
N LYS A 732 -31.72 8.87 25.15
CA LYS A 732 -31.53 10.00 24.22
C LYS A 732 -32.14 11.31 24.69
N ASP A 733 -33.23 11.24 25.46
CA ASP A 733 -33.94 12.41 25.99
C ASP A 733 -33.35 12.93 27.32
N ASN A 734 -32.45 12.17 27.95
CA ASN A 734 -31.76 12.60 29.19
C ASN A 734 -30.39 13.19 28.86
N ALA A 735 -30.23 14.52 28.97
CA ALA A 735 -29.02 15.23 28.55
C ALA A 735 -27.70 14.72 29.15
N ARG A 736 -27.69 14.28 30.42
CA ARG A 736 -26.48 13.78 31.09
C ARG A 736 -26.17 12.34 30.66
N LYS A 737 -27.17 11.45 30.72
CA LYS A 737 -27.01 10.05 30.33
C LYS A 737 -26.75 9.88 28.83
N ARG A 738 -27.33 10.77 28.00
CA ARG A 738 -27.09 10.84 26.56
C ARG A 738 -25.62 11.02 26.24
N LYS A 739 -24.89 11.88 26.95
CA LYS A 739 -23.45 12.12 26.72
C LYS A 739 -22.60 10.88 27.01
N GLU A 740 -22.93 10.13 28.05
CA GLU A 740 -22.23 8.89 28.40
C GLU A 740 -22.59 7.75 27.42
N ALA A 741 -23.88 7.59 27.10
CA ALA A 741 -24.34 6.54 26.19
C ALA A 741 -23.85 6.75 24.75
N ILE A 742 -23.84 8.01 24.25
CA ILE A 742 -23.30 8.30 22.92
C ILE A 742 -21.79 8.05 22.84
N PHE A 743 -21.05 8.32 23.92
CA PHE A 743 -19.62 8.02 24.00
C PHE A 743 -19.37 6.51 23.93
N ARG A 744 -20.12 5.71 24.71
CA ARG A 744 -20.04 4.24 24.65
C ARG A 744 -20.41 3.68 23.29
N LEU A 745 -21.46 4.20 22.65
CA LEU A 745 -21.87 3.80 21.30
C LEU A 745 -20.76 4.06 20.27
N LYS A 746 -20.11 5.23 20.33
CA LYS A 746 -18.97 5.53 19.44
C LYS A 746 -17.81 4.57 19.67
N GLN A 747 -17.47 4.28 20.93
CA GLN A 747 -16.39 3.34 21.25
C GLN A 747 -16.71 1.92 20.73
N ALA A 748 -17.93 1.43 20.95
CA ALA A 748 -18.36 0.12 20.48
C ALA A 748 -18.34 -0.01 18.94
N ARG A 749 -18.85 1.00 18.23
CA ARG A 749 -18.79 1.04 16.76
C ARG A 749 -17.37 1.11 16.23
N ALA A 750 -16.50 1.91 16.85
CA ALA A 750 -15.09 2.00 16.47
C ALA A 750 -14.37 0.66 16.66
N ALA A 751 -14.59 -0.02 17.79
CA ALA A 751 -14.02 -1.33 18.08
C ALA A 751 -14.49 -2.41 17.08
N LEU A 752 -15.79 -2.45 16.77
CA LEU A 752 -16.33 -3.35 15.75
C LEU A 752 -15.69 -3.09 14.38
N HIS A 753 -15.63 -1.83 13.94
CA HIS A 753 -15.02 -1.47 12.65
C HIS A 753 -13.53 -1.82 12.59
N LEU A 754 -12.77 -1.59 13.67
CA LEU A 754 -11.36 -1.98 13.76
C LEU A 754 -11.20 -3.50 13.64
N TYR A 755 -12.05 -4.26 14.34
CA TYR A 755 -12.04 -5.72 14.25
C TYR A 755 -12.35 -6.22 12.84
N GLU A 756 -13.37 -5.67 12.18
CA GLU A 756 -13.75 -6.05 10.81
C GLU A 756 -12.71 -5.67 9.76
N ARG A 757 -12.08 -4.51 9.92
CA ARG A 757 -11.12 -3.98 8.93
C ARG A 757 -9.76 -4.65 9.04
N GLU A 758 -9.30 -4.92 10.26
CA GLU A 758 -7.92 -5.30 10.53
C GLU A 758 -7.84 -6.64 11.27
N LYS A 759 -8.29 -6.72 12.52
CA LYS A 759 -8.02 -7.88 13.40
C LYS A 759 -8.60 -9.19 12.86
N SER A 760 -9.82 -9.21 12.36
CA SER A 760 -10.45 -10.41 11.79
C SER A 760 -9.71 -10.91 10.54
N ARG A 761 -9.10 -10.02 9.75
CA ARG A 761 -8.28 -10.38 8.59
C ARG A 761 -6.96 -10.98 9.02
N GLU A 762 -6.32 -10.41 10.03
CA GLU A 762 -5.10 -10.96 10.64
C GLU A 762 -5.35 -12.37 11.21
N GLU A 763 -6.42 -12.55 12.00
CA GLU A 763 -6.80 -13.87 12.52
C GLU A 763 -7.05 -14.89 11.39
N MET A 764 -7.75 -14.50 10.33
CA MET A 764 -7.98 -15.35 9.16
C MET A 764 -6.68 -15.76 8.46
N LYS A 765 -5.76 -14.80 8.30
CA LYS A 765 -4.42 -15.03 7.72
C LYS A 765 -3.61 -16.06 8.52
N CYS A 766 -3.70 -16.03 9.86
CA CYS A 766 -3.07 -17.04 10.72
C CYS A 766 -3.61 -18.45 10.44
N VAL A 767 -4.94 -18.56 10.36
CA VAL A 767 -5.64 -19.82 10.13
C VAL A 767 -5.25 -20.41 8.76
N ILE A 768 -5.25 -19.58 7.71
CA ILE A 768 -4.80 -19.97 6.37
C ILE A 768 -3.35 -20.44 6.40
N SER A 769 -2.47 -19.73 7.10
CA SER A 769 -1.06 -20.11 7.18
C SER A 769 -0.85 -21.44 7.90
N LEU A 770 -1.64 -21.77 8.92
CA LEU A 770 -1.56 -23.06 9.60
C LEU A 770 -1.92 -24.21 8.66
N VAL A 771 -2.96 -24.02 7.86
CA VAL A 771 -3.38 -25.00 6.83
C VAL A 771 -2.30 -25.19 5.77
N ARG A 772 -1.71 -24.09 5.27
CA ARG A 772 -0.61 -24.13 4.29
C ARG A 772 0.61 -24.89 4.81
N LYS A 773 1.08 -24.54 6.01
CA LYS A 773 2.19 -25.23 6.68
C LYS A 773 1.93 -26.72 6.87
N TRP A 774 0.70 -27.08 7.22
CA TRP A 774 0.32 -28.48 7.33
C TRP A 774 0.40 -29.20 5.97
N ALA A 775 -0.05 -28.56 4.90
CA ALA A 775 -0.07 -29.13 3.55
C ALA A 775 1.32 -29.20 2.91
N GLU A 776 2.19 -28.22 3.18
CA GLU A 776 3.61 -28.20 2.77
C GLU A 776 4.38 -29.40 3.36
N LYS A 777 4.03 -29.84 4.57
CA LYS A 777 4.59 -31.06 5.19
C LYS A 777 4.18 -32.36 4.50
N LYS A 778 3.20 -32.33 3.58
CA LYS A 778 2.70 -33.51 2.87
C LYS A 778 3.36 -33.57 1.51
N THR A 779 4.46 -34.28 1.38
CA THR A 779 5.34 -34.15 0.20
C THR A 779 5.27 -35.35 -0.71
N GLU A 780 5.10 -36.54 -0.12
CA GLU A 780 4.75 -37.76 -0.82
C GLU A 780 3.22 -37.87 -0.96
N ASN A 781 2.77 -38.39 -2.11
CA ASN A 781 1.34 -38.64 -2.37
C ASN A 781 0.43 -37.42 -2.12
N ARG A 782 0.85 -36.22 -2.56
CA ARG A 782 0.11 -34.95 -2.41
C ARG A 782 -1.31 -35.03 -2.95
N ARG A 783 -1.49 -35.73 -4.08
CA ARG A 783 -2.80 -36.00 -4.68
C ARG A 783 -3.69 -36.84 -3.77
N GLY A 784 -3.16 -37.86 -3.09
CA GLY A 784 -3.88 -38.63 -2.07
C GLY A 784 -4.26 -37.80 -0.85
N TRP A 785 -3.38 -36.90 -0.38
CA TRP A 785 -3.68 -35.97 0.73
C TRP A 785 -4.77 -34.96 0.35
N LEU A 786 -4.70 -34.39 -0.85
CA LEU A 786 -5.74 -33.53 -1.41
C LEU A 786 -7.06 -34.31 -1.51
N GLN A 787 -7.06 -35.54 -2.01
CA GLN A 787 -8.27 -36.36 -2.16
C GLN A 787 -8.88 -36.73 -0.80
N ALA A 788 -8.06 -37.07 0.20
CA ALA A 788 -8.54 -37.32 1.56
C ALA A 788 -9.17 -36.07 2.18
N LEU A 789 -8.50 -34.91 2.05
CA LEU A 789 -8.99 -33.61 2.54
C LEU A 789 -10.30 -33.21 1.87
N HIS A 790 -10.32 -33.28 0.55
CA HIS A 790 -11.49 -32.98 -0.25
C HIS A 790 -12.65 -33.90 0.10
N SER A 791 -12.42 -35.22 0.19
CA SER A 791 -13.43 -36.20 0.61
C SER A 791 -14.02 -35.88 1.98
N LYS A 792 -13.19 -35.48 2.96
CA LYS A 792 -13.66 -35.12 4.29
C LYS A 792 -14.44 -33.80 4.30
N VAL A 793 -14.04 -32.85 3.47
CA VAL A 793 -14.67 -31.53 3.34
C VAL A 793 -16.03 -31.64 2.66
N CYS A 794 -16.17 -32.48 1.63
CA CYS A 794 -17.42 -32.76 0.93
C CYS A 794 -18.49 -33.44 1.80
N GLN A 795 -18.09 -34.11 2.88
CA GLN A 795 -19.01 -34.65 3.90
C GLN A 795 -19.50 -33.59 4.91
N GLY A 796 -18.90 -32.40 4.91
CA GLY A 796 -19.17 -31.34 5.88
C GLY A 796 -20.24 -30.34 5.43
N GLN A 797 -20.62 -29.45 6.35
CA GLN A 797 -21.56 -28.34 6.13
C GLN A 797 -20.85 -26.99 5.88
N GLY A 798 -19.55 -27.02 5.59
CA GLY A 798 -18.73 -25.82 5.37
C GLY A 798 -18.85 -25.27 3.95
N VAL A 799 -18.07 -24.23 3.64
CA VAL A 799 -17.95 -23.68 2.26
C VAL A 799 -16.81 -24.30 1.45
N GLY A 800 -15.98 -25.15 2.07
CA GLY A 800 -14.90 -25.89 1.40
C GLY A 800 -13.57 -25.16 1.23
N SER A 801 -13.43 -23.96 1.82
CA SER A 801 -12.27 -23.08 1.64
C SER A 801 -10.91 -23.68 2.03
N ILE A 802 -10.88 -24.65 2.95
CA ILE A 802 -9.63 -25.26 3.42
C ILE A 802 -8.84 -25.96 2.30
N VAL A 803 -9.53 -26.54 1.31
CA VAL A 803 -8.89 -27.28 0.20
C VAL A 803 -8.08 -26.33 -0.68
N PHE A 804 -8.67 -25.17 -1.00
CA PHE A 804 -8.04 -24.08 -1.77
C PHE A 804 -6.82 -23.49 -1.06
N TYR A 805 -6.80 -23.50 0.27
CA TYR A 805 -5.65 -23.02 1.03
C TYR A 805 -4.56 -24.07 1.24
N ALA A 806 -4.91 -25.36 1.26
CA ALA A 806 -3.98 -26.45 1.54
C ALA A 806 -3.15 -26.86 0.31
N PHE A 807 -3.82 -27.23 -0.78
CA PHE A 807 -3.18 -27.77 -1.99
C PHE A 807 -3.65 -27.00 -3.24
N PRO A 808 -3.31 -25.71 -3.35
CA PRO A 808 -3.84 -24.83 -4.39
C PRO A 808 -3.40 -25.23 -5.80
N GLN A 809 -2.13 -25.59 -5.99
CA GLN A 809 -1.62 -26.00 -7.30
C GLN A 809 -2.23 -27.35 -7.71
N GLU A 810 -2.17 -28.35 -6.83
CA GLU A 810 -2.66 -29.70 -7.13
C GLU A 810 -4.17 -29.73 -7.34
N LEU A 811 -4.92 -28.82 -6.71
CA LEU A 811 -6.35 -28.65 -6.96
C LEU A 811 -6.60 -28.09 -8.35
N VAL A 812 -5.83 -27.09 -8.79
CA VAL A 812 -5.94 -26.53 -10.14
C VAL A 812 -5.56 -27.56 -11.19
N ASP A 813 -4.46 -28.30 -10.99
CA ASP A 813 -4.05 -29.39 -11.88
C ASP A 813 -5.13 -30.48 -11.95
N GLY A 814 -5.70 -30.86 -10.81
CA GLY A 814 -6.78 -31.83 -10.74
C GLY A 814 -8.06 -31.36 -11.46
N ILE A 815 -8.36 -30.07 -11.42
CA ILE A 815 -9.45 -29.47 -12.22
C ILE A 815 -9.12 -29.62 -13.71
N VAL A 816 -7.93 -29.21 -14.13
CA VAL A 816 -7.48 -29.25 -15.53
C VAL A 816 -7.57 -30.66 -16.11
N GLU A 817 -7.05 -31.65 -15.38
CA GLU A 817 -7.13 -33.06 -15.77
C GLU A 817 -8.58 -33.56 -15.93
N ARG A 818 -9.50 -33.07 -15.10
CA ARG A 818 -10.90 -33.51 -15.09
C ARG A 818 -11.77 -32.80 -16.11
N THR A 819 -11.49 -31.53 -16.36
CA THR A 819 -12.31 -30.67 -17.22
C THR A 819 -11.71 -30.49 -18.61
N GLY A 820 -10.51 -31.02 -18.88
CA GLY A 820 -9.76 -30.76 -20.11
C GLY A 820 -9.35 -29.29 -20.22
N GLY A 821 -9.10 -28.66 -19.07
CA GLY A 821 -8.80 -27.24 -18.95
C GLY A 821 -7.42 -26.86 -19.44
N ARG A 822 -7.07 -25.60 -19.25
CA ARG A 822 -5.69 -25.16 -19.49
C ARG A 822 -4.90 -25.18 -18.18
N PRO A 823 -3.65 -25.66 -18.21
CA PRO A 823 -2.79 -25.68 -17.03
C PRO A 823 -2.41 -24.26 -16.62
N ILE A 824 -2.61 -23.93 -15.34
CA ILE A 824 -2.32 -22.61 -14.76
C ILE A 824 -1.51 -22.81 -13.50
N MET A 825 -0.43 -22.04 -13.38
CA MET A 825 0.39 -22.04 -12.18
C MET A 825 -0.22 -21.12 -11.13
N VAL A 826 -0.44 -21.65 -9.93
CA VAL A 826 -0.88 -20.90 -8.76
C VAL A 826 0.34 -20.53 -7.93
N ARG A 827 0.70 -19.25 -7.92
CA ARG A 827 1.84 -18.82 -7.09
C ARG A 827 1.41 -18.72 -5.63
N VAL A 828 1.88 -19.66 -4.81
CA VAL A 828 1.66 -19.69 -3.35
C VAL A 828 3.01 -19.60 -2.63
N PRO A 829 3.18 -18.80 -1.56
CA PRO A 829 4.48 -18.66 -0.87
C PRO A 829 4.91 -19.93 -0.08
N ASP A 830 6.20 -20.32 -0.09
CA ASP A 830 6.82 -21.58 0.47
C ASP A 830 7.26 -21.58 1.96
N LEU A 831 7.34 -22.76 2.65
CA LEU A 831 7.99 -23.02 3.98
C LEU A 831 8.38 -24.54 4.24
N ALA A 832 9.63 -24.97 4.60
CA ALA A 832 9.90 -26.25 5.38
C ALA A 832 11.34 -26.66 5.88
N GLU A 833 12.49 -26.45 5.23
CA GLU A 833 13.84 -26.77 5.80
C GLU A 833 14.52 -25.51 6.32
N GLY A 834 15.39 -25.62 7.33
CA GLY A 834 16.30 -24.53 7.68
C GLY A 834 16.51 -24.28 9.17
N GLU A 835 16.93 -23.05 9.43
CA GLU A 835 17.25 -22.57 10.77
C GLU A 835 16.04 -22.70 11.69
N VAL A 836 16.29 -22.80 12.98
CA VAL A 836 15.26 -22.74 14.01
C VAL A 836 15.72 -21.85 15.16
N GLU A 837 14.80 -21.39 15.97
CA GLU A 837 15.11 -20.68 17.21
C GLU A 837 14.47 -21.40 18.38
N ILE A 838 15.25 -21.65 19.43
CA ILE A 838 14.78 -22.29 20.65
C ILE A 838 14.48 -21.19 21.68
N GLY A 839 13.22 -21.10 22.09
CA GLY A 839 12.70 -20.21 23.12
C GLY A 839 13.18 -20.59 24.52
N GLN A 840 12.99 -19.67 25.47
CA GLN A 840 13.45 -19.84 26.86
C GLN A 840 12.71 -20.93 27.61
N ASP A 841 11.46 -21.21 27.24
CA ASP A 841 10.66 -22.27 27.84
C ASP A 841 10.75 -23.58 27.04
N GLY A 842 11.57 -23.61 25.99
CA GLY A 842 11.79 -24.77 25.13
C GLY A 842 10.89 -24.85 23.92
N GLU A 843 10.17 -23.80 23.55
CA GLU A 843 9.56 -23.70 22.22
C GLU A 843 10.61 -23.76 21.12
N VAL A 844 10.39 -24.52 20.05
CA VAL A 844 11.26 -24.58 18.89
C VAL A 844 10.51 -23.97 17.71
N PHE A 845 11.04 -22.88 17.16
CA PHE A 845 10.46 -22.11 16.06
C PHE A 845 11.23 -22.36 14.78
N LEU A 846 10.60 -22.89 13.72
CA LEU A 846 11.19 -22.96 12.39
C LEU A 846 11.36 -21.55 11.82
N VAL A 847 12.56 -21.26 11.35
CA VAL A 847 12.97 -19.99 10.76
C VAL A 847 12.92 -20.15 9.24
N SER A 848 11.86 -19.64 8.63
CA SER A 848 11.66 -19.72 7.17
C SER A 848 12.01 -18.40 6.51
N ARG A 849 12.89 -18.44 5.50
CA ARG A 849 13.28 -17.27 4.72
C ARG A 849 12.57 -17.28 3.36
N PHE A 850 11.91 -16.19 2.97
CA PHE A 850 11.19 -16.10 1.69
C PHE A 850 11.46 -14.78 0.98
N GLU A 851 11.50 -14.80 -0.34
CA GLU A 851 11.78 -13.61 -1.13
C GLU A 851 10.52 -12.81 -1.49
N GLY A 852 10.60 -11.50 -1.28
CA GLY A 852 9.54 -10.56 -1.55
C GLY A 852 9.29 -10.18 -3.00
N PRO A 853 8.17 -9.49 -3.32
CA PRO A 853 7.95 -8.80 -4.61
C PRO A 853 9.07 -7.80 -4.98
N ASP A 854 9.81 -7.39 -3.97
CA ASP A 854 10.96 -6.51 -3.90
C ASP A 854 12.30 -7.27 -4.12
N GLY A 855 12.30 -8.60 -4.12
CA GLY A 855 13.48 -9.47 -4.26
C GLY A 855 14.29 -9.70 -2.97
N GLU A 856 13.86 -9.22 -1.80
CA GLU A 856 14.58 -9.45 -0.53
C GLU A 856 14.16 -10.71 0.20
N SER A 857 15.11 -11.42 0.81
CA SER A 857 14.88 -12.57 1.70
C SER A 857 14.43 -12.13 3.09
N HIS A 858 13.22 -12.54 3.48
CA HIS A 858 12.57 -12.21 4.75
C HIS A 858 12.44 -13.43 5.65
N GLU A 859 12.74 -13.28 6.94
CA GLU A 859 12.72 -14.37 7.91
C GLU A 859 11.41 -14.43 8.73
N ARG A 860 10.82 -15.63 8.85
CA ARG A 860 9.57 -15.90 9.57
C ARG A 860 9.78 -17.02 10.57
N ARG A 861 9.55 -16.74 11.85
CA ARG A 861 9.60 -17.73 12.94
C ARG A 861 8.24 -18.38 13.14
N ILE A 862 8.23 -19.70 13.11
CA ILE A 862 7.03 -20.52 13.06
C ILE A 862 7.11 -21.52 14.18
N LEU A 863 6.26 -21.40 15.21
CA LEU A 863 6.25 -22.39 16.29
C LEU A 863 6.04 -23.78 15.69
N TYR A 864 7.02 -24.64 15.90
CA TYR A 864 7.15 -25.91 15.21
C TYR A 864 6.87 -27.08 16.15
N PHE A 865 7.49 -27.08 17.34
CA PHE A 865 7.17 -27.95 18.49
C PHE A 865 7.75 -27.34 19.77
N HIS A 866 7.63 -28.01 20.92
CA HIS A 866 8.13 -27.61 22.22
C HIS A 866 8.94 -28.75 22.84
N ILE A 867 10.08 -28.46 23.46
CA ILE A 867 11.00 -29.43 24.05
C ILE A 867 11.20 -29.08 25.53
N THR A 868 11.05 -30.06 26.41
CA THR A 868 11.17 -29.87 27.86
C THR A 868 12.53 -30.34 28.37
N GLU A 869 12.97 -29.84 29.54
CA GLU A 869 14.24 -30.26 30.15
C GLU A 869 14.28 -31.76 30.51
N ASP A 870 13.11 -32.38 30.69
CA ASP A 870 12.95 -33.83 30.88
C ASP A 870 13.18 -34.65 29.59
N GLY A 871 13.50 -33.98 28.48
CA GLY A 871 13.79 -34.58 27.18
C GLY A 871 12.55 -34.92 26.35
N ASN A 872 11.37 -34.42 26.70
CA ASN A 872 10.13 -34.69 25.96
C ASN A 872 9.85 -33.61 24.91
N LEU A 873 9.56 -34.01 23.66
CA LEU A 873 9.15 -33.12 22.56
C LEU A 873 7.63 -33.18 22.33
N TYR A 874 6.96 -32.04 22.17
CA TYR A 874 5.52 -31.90 22.05
C TYR A 874 5.14 -30.96 20.90
N MET A 875 4.20 -31.33 20.02
CA MET A 875 3.77 -30.46 18.90
C MET A 875 2.50 -29.66 19.19
N ASP A 876 1.60 -30.21 20.00
CA ASP A 876 0.28 -29.64 20.32
C ASP A 876 -0.38 -30.36 21.52
N LEU A 877 -1.49 -29.83 22.02
CA LEU A 877 -2.33 -30.41 23.08
C LEU A 877 -3.51 -31.20 22.49
N LYS A 878 -3.63 -32.48 22.81
CA LYS A 878 -4.81 -33.31 22.53
C LYS A 878 -5.64 -33.45 23.81
N ASP A 879 -6.90 -33.03 23.76
CA ASP A 879 -7.83 -33.08 24.90
C ASP A 879 -7.31 -32.35 26.16
N GLY A 880 -6.50 -31.30 25.97
CA GLY A 880 -5.86 -30.52 27.04
C GLY A 880 -4.55 -31.12 27.57
N ARG A 881 -4.02 -32.19 26.97
CA ARG A 881 -2.73 -32.82 27.36
C ARG A 881 -1.71 -32.81 26.21
N PRO A 882 -0.41 -32.56 26.46
CA PRO A 882 0.61 -32.52 25.41
C PRO A 882 0.77 -33.88 24.69
N VAL A 883 0.83 -33.86 23.35
CA VAL A 883 1.11 -35.06 22.55
C VAL A 883 2.61 -35.20 22.36
N LEU A 884 3.20 -36.23 22.98
CA LEU A 884 4.62 -36.55 22.90
C LEU A 884 4.97 -37.03 21.47
N LEU A 885 5.86 -36.30 20.80
CA LEU A 885 6.44 -36.64 19.50
C LEU A 885 7.61 -37.63 19.65
N GLU A 886 8.53 -37.28 20.53
CA GLU A 886 9.77 -38.03 20.76
C GLU A 886 10.28 -37.77 22.18
N LYS A 887 11.05 -38.71 22.72
CA LYS A 887 11.68 -38.60 24.03
C LYS A 887 13.17 -38.87 23.93
N VAL A 888 13.96 -37.88 24.33
CA VAL A 888 15.41 -37.97 24.48
C VAL A 888 15.78 -37.94 25.96
N ARG A 889 17.07 -38.08 26.31
CA ARG A 889 17.50 -38.04 27.72
C ARG A 889 17.41 -36.61 28.26
N PRO A 890 17.06 -36.40 29.54
CA PRO A 890 16.96 -35.06 30.12
C PRO A 890 18.22 -34.22 29.89
N PHE A 891 18.04 -32.93 29.61
CA PHE A 891 19.11 -31.98 29.35
C PHE A 891 18.64 -30.55 29.63
N LYS A 892 19.58 -29.64 29.87
CA LYS A 892 19.24 -28.22 30.07
C LYS A 892 18.91 -27.58 28.73
N VAL A 893 17.72 -27.02 28.59
CA VAL A 893 17.33 -26.29 27.38
C VAL A 893 18.08 -24.96 27.35
N VAL A 894 18.81 -24.70 26.26
CA VAL A 894 19.54 -23.46 26.03
C VAL A 894 18.84 -22.71 24.90
N SER A 895 18.27 -21.54 25.21
CA SER A 895 17.61 -20.69 24.23
C SER A 895 18.60 -20.08 23.24
N GLY A 896 18.21 -19.95 21.97
CA GLY A 896 19.02 -19.35 20.93
C GLY A 896 18.81 -19.96 19.54
N PRO A 897 19.51 -19.45 18.52
CA PRO A 897 19.45 -19.99 17.16
C PRO A 897 20.03 -21.42 17.11
N SER A 898 19.43 -22.24 16.27
CA SER A 898 19.72 -23.65 16.04
C SER A 898 19.30 -23.99 14.60
N GLU A 899 19.37 -25.24 14.19
CA GLU A 899 18.91 -25.71 12.88
C GLU A 899 18.28 -27.10 12.97
N ILE A 900 17.37 -27.40 12.06
CA ILE A 900 16.95 -28.77 11.79
C ILE A 900 17.70 -29.24 10.56
N ARG A 901 18.61 -30.20 10.75
CA ARG A 901 19.48 -30.76 9.72
C ARG A 901 19.27 -32.26 9.65
N ASP A 902 19.04 -32.80 8.46
CA ASP A 902 18.73 -34.22 8.23
C ASP A 902 17.53 -34.74 9.06
N GLY A 903 16.62 -33.85 9.43
CA GLY A 903 15.49 -34.16 10.31
C GLY A 903 15.82 -34.34 11.76
N MET A 904 16.93 -33.76 12.19
CA MET A 904 17.39 -33.81 13.56
C MET A 904 17.57 -32.37 14.06
N LEU A 905 17.04 -32.07 15.24
CA LEU A 905 17.23 -30.77 15.87
C LEU A 905 18.64 -30.67 16.47
N VAL A 906 19.42 -29.67 16.04
CA VAL A 906 20.78 -29.44 16.54
C VAL A 906 20.75 -28.60 17.82
N MET A 907 20.66 -29.26 18.97
CA MET A 907 20.54 -28.59 20.27
C MET A 907 21.88 -27.97 20.76
N PRO A 908 21.92 -26.67 21.13
CA PRO A 908 23.11 -26.03 21.67
C PRO A 908 23.53 -26.64 23.02
N GLY A 909 24.83 -26.91 23.20
CA GLY A 909 25.38 -27.37 24.49
C GLY A 909 25.14 -28.85 24.82
N THR A 910 24.64 -29.66 23.88
CA THR A 910 24.46 -31.11 24.05
C THR A 910 24.76 -31.89 22.77
N ALA A 911 25.22 -33.14 22.92
CA ALA A 911 25.43 -34.08 21.81
C ALA A 911 24.12 -34.74 21.34
N GLN A 912 23.01 -34.53 22.05
CA GLN A 912 21.72 -35.09 21.69
C GLN A 912 21.16 -34.39 20.44
N ARG A 913 20.55 -35.20 19.57
CA ARG A 913 19.93 -34.77 18.31
C ARG A 913 18.55 -35.43 18.27
N PRO A 914 17.51 -34.81 18.85
CA PRO A 914 16.16 -35.33 18.78
C PRO A 914 15.72 -35.40 17.33
N ALA A 915 15.11 -36.51 16.93
CA ALA A 915 14.50 -36.57 15.61
C ALA A 915 13.27 -35.67 15.57
N VAL A 916 13.09 -35.08 14.40
CA VAL A 916 12.07 -34.12 14.10
C VAL A 916 11.41 -34.62 12.83
N PRO A 917 10.06 -34.68 12.76
CA PRO A 917 9.40 -35.30 11.62
C PRO A 917 9.81 -34.63 10.29
N THR A 918 10.70 -35.25 9.52
CA THR A 918 11.14 -34.78 8.20
C THR A 918 10.39 -35.41 7.05
N ARG A 919 10.35 -34.63 5.97
CA ARG A 919 10.14 -35.06 4.59
C ARG A 919 11.01 -36.30 4.31
N LYS A 920 10.44 -37.44 3.91
CA LYS A 920 11.20 -38.35 3.05
C LYS A 920 11.02 -37.84 1.62
N ALA A 921 12.14 -37.73 0.91
CA ALA A 921 12.19 -37.33 -0.48
C ALA A 921 11.93 -38.56 -1.34
N ASN A 922 11.01 -38.43 -2.29
CA ASN A 922 11.08 -39.04 -3.61
C ASN A 922 10.45 -38.08 -4.59
#